data_AF-A0A8H5R3S2-F1
#
_entry.id   AF-A0A8H5R3S2-F1
#
_cell.length_a   1.000
_cell.length_b   1.000
_cell.length_c   1.000
_cell.angle_alpha   90.00
_cell.angle_beta   90.00
_cell.angle_gamma   90.00
#
_symmetry.space_group_name_H-M   'P 1'
#
loop_
_entity.id
_entity.type
_entity.pdbx_description
1 polymer ?
#
loop_
_entity_poly.entity_id
_entity_poly.type
_entity_poly.pdbx_seq_one_letter_code
_entity_poly.pdbx_strand_id
1 'polypeptide(L)'
;MPSVIYNTPATLPVRKPAPFVIGPTNKAPFRPTNKIPQDVIDTAQVTPIEEFDAKKHVNFEFPKRTYTMKEWGYENQGVSPIAASDPFSLFPEAAVKQVRRELLSEDVLRTCQFASTFTKNQIRGYTQKQAPFAHALWKSPEVQQAVSKVAGIDLVHAFEYEIGHCNLLFSDCEDEKKGASDNVGFSWHYDSFPFVCVTMLSDCSDMKGGETAVLKGDGEVLKVRGPTMGTAVILQGRYVQHAALKAIGKERISFITAFRPKSPFVKDEMVLTGSRPISNQSELVYDYCTYRADVLEIRFREHAKKLRELQAAGIKFNPDAVREFLQEQKEMLEATLLEMVPIYDVVEVEHTHAMSDKAKSRINAIGNQLLPPINKVAPGSSKLRVEGKVVIITGTNSPLGIGRATAHQYAESGARALYLCDFDDTHLESHKKEINAAFPNVEVHTRRFDAADEDKVKEVVDDAIQRYGRLDVFFANAGVVGRTTLFSDFSKDEFMSILNTNTSSVFLAAKYAAPAMMQTSADKPQASGSIIGTASVAGIRSNAGSTPYSASKAAVVSLAQTISYQLAGTGVRMNAICPGLIETGMTAPVYEAARARGSEKKIGQLNPMKRGGHADEIARVALFLGSDESSYVNGQAWAVDGGLSAGHPFVPGKLG
;
A
#
# COMPACT_ATOMS: atom_id res chain seq x y z
N MET A 1 -12.86 31.53 29.34
CA MET A 1 -14.34 31.38 29.37
C MET A 1 -14.83 31.10 27.96
N PRO A 2 -15.63 30.05 27.70
CA PRO A 2 -16.34 29.92 26.44
C PRO A 2 -17.86 29.96 26.70
N SER A 3 -18.39 31.16 26.89
CA SER A 3 -19.81 31.44 26.65
C SER A 3 -19.92 32.08 25.28
N VAL A 4 -20.97 31.74 24.54
CA VAL A 4 -21.35 32.27 23.20
C VAL A 4 -21.02 31.32 22.04
N ILE A 5 -21.66 30.14 22.02
CA ILE A 5 -21.92 29.39 20.78
C ILE A 5 -23.43 29.41 20.45
N TYR A 6 -24.30 29.71 21.43
CA TYR A 6 -25.76 29.61 21.28
C TYR A 6 -26.55 30.89 21.57
N ASN A 7 -25.90 32.05 21.78
CA ASN A 7 -26.58 33.33 21.54
C ASN A 7 -26.47 33.58 20.06
N THR A 8 -27.59 33.79 19.36
CA THR A 8 -27.61 34.17 17.94
C THR A 8 -26.62 35.32 17.69
N PRO A 9 -25.47 35.11 17.03
CA PRO A 9 -24.59 36.21 16.68
C PRO A 9 -24.85 36.62 15.23
N ALA A 10 -24.55 37.88 14.95
CA ALA A 10 -24.52 38.46 13.62
C ALA A 10 -23.92 37.53 12.55
N THR A 11 -24.33 37.71 11.29
CA THR A 11 -23.74 37.07 10.10
C THR A 11 -22.24 36.89 10.28
N LEU A 12 -21.82 35.63 10.45
CA LEU A 12 -20.41 35.29 10.62
C LEU A 12 -19.64 35.86 9.41
N PRO A 13 -18.43 36.42 9.62
CA PRO A 13 -17.57 36.81 8.51
C PRO A 13 -17.39 35.60 7.59
N VAL A 14 -17.61 35.80 6.29
CA VAL A 14 -17.46 34.76 5.26
C VAL A 14 -16.04 34.19 5.36
N ARG A 15 -15.93 32.97 5.89
CA ARG A 15 -14.65 32.30 6.12
C ARG A 15 -14.08 31.86 4.77
N LYS A 16 -12.81 32.15 4.51
CA LYS A 16 -12.12 31.66 3.31
C LYS A 16 -11.86 30.14 3.45
N PRO A 17 -12.04 29.34 2.38
CA PRO A 17 -11.68 27.92 2.40
C PRO A 17 -10.15 27.78 2.57
N ALA A 18 -9.71 26.67 3.18
CA ALA A 18 -8.28 26.38 3.28
C ALA A 18 -7.63 26.28 1.90
N PRO A 19 -6.37 26.73 1.75
CA PRO A 19 -5.67 26.70 0.48
C PRO A 19 -5.42 25.26 0.01
N PHE A 20 -5.21 25.07 -1.28
CA PHE A 20 -4.91 23.77 -1.86
C PHE A 20 -3.44 23.39 -1.62
N VAL A 21 -3.19 22.17 -1.17
CA VAL A 21 -1.83 21.63 -0.95
C VAL A 21 -1.38 20.87 -2.19
N ILE A 22 -0.24 21.26 -2.75
CA ILE A 22 0.38 20.55 -3.87
C ILE A 22 1.43 19.59 -3.30
N GLY A 23 1.18 18.28 -3.44
CA GLY A 23 2.12 17.25 -3.05
C GLY A 23 3.16 16.91 -4.12
N PRO A 24 4.17 16.10 -3.79
CA PRO A 24 5.11 15.53 -4.76
C PRO A 24 4.40 14.81 -5.92
N THR A 25 4.99 14.81 -7.11
CA THR A 25 4.36 14.20 -8.29
C THR A 25 4.47 12.67 -8.30
N ASN A 26 5.38 12.09 -7.50
CA ASN A 26 5.46 10.66 -7.31
C ASN A 26 4.22 10.15 -6.54
N LYS A 27 3.69 8.99 -6.93
CA LYS A 27 2.53 8.38 -6.26
C LYS A 27 2.91 7.44 -5.12
N ALA A 28 4.14 6.93 -5.14
CA ALA A 28 4.68 6.04 -4.11
C ALA A 28 6.01 6.58 -3.57
N PRO A 29 6.29 6.40 -2.27
CA PRO A 29 7.61 6.60 -1.69
C PRO A 29 8.66 5.70 -2.37
N PHE A 30 9.87 6.23 -2.62
CA PHE A 30 11.01 5.45 -3.05
C PHE A 30 12.27 5.84 -2.27
N ARG A 31 13.25 4.93 -2.20
CA ARG A 31 14.51 5.16 -1.49
C ARG A 31 15.46 6.03 -2.33
N PRO A 32 16.22 6.96 -1.72
CA PRO A 32 17.22 7.73 -2.45
C PRO A 32 18.33 6.85 -3.03
N THR A 33 18.81 7.21 -4.21
CA THR A 33 19.98 6.57 -4.85
C THR A 33 21.30 7.19 -4.41
N ASN A 34 21.25 8.40 -3.86
CA ASN A 34 22.42 9.18 -3.49
C ASN A 34 22.81 8.82 -2.06
N LYS A 35 24.07 8.50 -1.83
CA LYS A 35 24.55 8.21 -0.49
C LYS A 35 24.73 9.50 0.30
N ILE A 36 24.40 9.45 1.59
CA ILE A 36 24.78 10.49 2.54
C ILE A 36 26.31 10.47 2.66
N PRO A 37 27.00 11.64 2.69
CA PRO A 37 28.45 11.69 2.88
C PRO A 37 28.89 10.94 4.14
N GLN A 38 29.88 10.06 4.01
CA GLN A 38 30.30 9.19 5.10
C GLN A 38 30.86 9.97 6.30
N ASP A 39 31.53 11.10 6.05
CA ASP A 39 32.07 11.97 7.11
C ASP A 39 30.96 12.54 8.01
N VAL A 40 29.77 12.80 7.46
CA VAL A 40 28.60 13.27 8.21
C VAL A 40 28.08 12.17 9.14
N ILE A 41 28.03 10.92 8.65
CA ILE A 41 27.62 9.75 9.45
C ILE A 41 28.65 9.51 10.56
N ASP A 42 29.92 9.42 10.21
CA ASP A 42 31.00 9.11 11.15
C ASP A 42 31.06 10.15 12.28
N THR A 43 30.93 11.45 11.94
CA THR A 43 30.90 12.53 12.93
C THR A 43 29.75 12.39 13.92
N ALA A 44 28.56 11.96 13.45
CA ALA A 44 27.43 11.73 14.33
C ALA A 44 27.65 10.51 15.24
N GLN A 45 28.24 9.43 14.70
CA GLN A 45 28.47 8.18 15.42
C GLN A 45 29.57 8.26 16.50
N VAL A 46 30.40 9.31 16.51
CA VAL A 46 31.37 9.54 17.60
C VAL A 46 30.70 10.03 18.89
N THR A 47 29.50 10.62 18.81
CA THR A 47 28.76 11.14 19.98
C THR A 47 28.42 10.00 20.95
N PRO A 48 28.84 10.01 22.22
CA PRO A 48 28.47 8.95 23.18
C PRO A 48 26.95 8.88 23.39
N ILE A 49 26.40 7.69 23.63
CA ILE A 49 24.96 7.52 23.91
C ILE A 49 24.64 8.15 25.27
N GLU A 50 23.58 8.97 25.33
CA GLU A 50 23.03 9.53 26.57
C GLU A 50 21.50 9.37 26.57
N GLU A 51 20.90 9.17 27.75
CA GLU A 51 19.45 9.19 27.92
C GLU A 51 18.90 10.62 27.95
N PHE A 52 17.64 10.80 27.55
CA PHE A 52 17.03 12.12 27.57
C PHE A 52 16.77 12.62 29.01
N ASP A 53 17.36 13.77 29.34
CA ASP A 53 17.05 14.60 30.52
C ASP A 53 16.63 16.00 30.09
N ALA A 54 15.39 16.40 30.41
CA ALA A 54 14.85 17.71 30.04
C ALA A 54 15.68 18.88 30.58
N LYS A 55 16.31 18.76 31.76
CA LYS A 55 17.14 19.84 32.34
C LYS A 55 18.42 20.08 31.56
N LYS A 56 18.92 19.05 30.88
CA LYS A 56 20.15 19.11 30.08
C LYS A 56 19.87 19.37 28.61
N HIS A 57 18.76 18.85 28.09
CA HIS A 57 18.52 18.73 26.66
C HIS A 57 17.43 19.67 26.13
N VAL A 58 16.79 20.45 26.99
CA VAL A 58 15.85 21.51 26.59
C VAL A 58 16.42 22.86 27.00
N ASN A 59 16.57 23.77 26.05
CA ASN A 59 17.06 25.13 26.27
C ASN A 59 16.10 26.14 25.62
N PHE A 60 14.95 26.35 26.24
CA PHE A 60 13.92 27.23 25.70
C PHE A 60 14.16 28.70 26.07
N GLU A 61 14.31 29.54 25.04
CA GLU A 61 14.21 30.99 25.15
C GLU A 61 13.11 31.46 24.21
N PHE A 62 12.26 32.39 24.64
CA PHE A 62 11.15 32.88 23.79
C PHE A 62 11.69 33.70 22.61
N PRO A 63 11.11 33.60 21.39
CA PRO A 63 11.55 34.39 20.24
C PRO A 63 11.48 35.90 20.51
N LYS A 64 12.37 36.66 19.88
CA LYS A 64 12.35 38.13 19.95
C LYS A 64 11.05 38.73 19.41
N ARG A 65 10.50 38.11 18.37
CA ARG A 65 9.23 38.50 17.76
C ARG A 65 8.42 37.30 17.30
N THR A 66 7.12 37.41 17.43
CA THR A 66 6.13 36.58 16.74
C THR A 66 5.38 37.43 15.74
N TYR A 67 5.05 36.86 14.59
CA TYR A 67 4.29 37.50 13.53
C TYR A 67 2.85 36.99 13.58
N THR A 68 1.88 37.90 13.45
CA THR A 68 0.46 37.55 13.48
C THR A 68 -0.09 37.28 12.08
N MET A 69 -1.13 36.46 12.00
CA MET A 69 -1.88 36.23 10.74
C MET A 69 -2.38 37.55 10.16
N LYS A 70 -2.78 38.49 11.02
CA LYS A 70 -3.24 39.82 10.62
C LYS A 70 -2.13 40.67 9.99
N GLU A 71 -0.94 40.73 10.59
CA GLU A 71 0.21 41.46 10.05
C GLU A 71 0.62 40.95 8.64
N TRP A 72 0.39 39.67 8.36
CA TRP A 72 0.70 39.05 7.08
C TRP A 72 -0.47 39.02 6.09
N GLY A 73 -1.60 39.66 6.40
CA GLY A 73 -2.76 39.74 5.50
C GLY A 73 -3.62 38.48 5.44
N TYR A 74 -3.46 37.57 6.41
CA TYR A 74 -4.22 36.33 6.55
C TYR A 74 -5.26 36.41 7.68
N GLU A 75 -5.81 37.59 7.96
CA GLU A 75 -6.85 37.77 8.99
C GLU A 75 -8.06 36.85 8.70
N ASN A 76 -8.59 36.20 9.76
CA ASN A 76 -9.64 35.18 9.70
C ASN A 76 -9.27 33.88 8.97
N GLN A 77 -7.98 33.62 8.74
CA GLN A 77 -7.45 32.31 8.33
C GLN A 77 -6.61 31.72 9.46
N GLY A 78 -6.45 30.39 9.47
CA GLY A 78 -5.65 29.69 10.46
C GLY A 78 -6.37 29.30 11.75
N VAL A 79 -5.61 28.66 12.63
CA VAL A 79 -6.09 28.11 13.92
C VAL A 79 -5.55 28.89 15.13
N SER A 80 -4.66 29.85 14.90
CA SER A 80 -4.06 30.72 15.91
C SER A 80 -3.85 32.14 15.36
N PRO A 81 -3.84 33.17 16.22
CA PRO A 81 -3.44 34.52 15.80
C PRO A 81 -1.97 34.61 15.34
N ILE A 82 -1.08 33.69 15.76
CA ILE A 82 0.36 33.74 15.44
C ILE A 82 0.67 32.97 14.17
N ALA A 83 1.05 33.66 13.09
CA ALA A 83 1.44 33.06 11.83
C ALA A 83 2.81 32.37 11.91
N ALA A 84 3.81 33.03 12.51
CA ALA A 84 5.15 32.47 12.67
C ALA A 84 5.94 33.14 13.80
N SER A 85 7.18 32.69 14.01
CA SER A 85 8.13 33.30 14.95
C SER A 85 9.47 33.61 14.30
N ASP A 86 10.22 34.54 14.90
CA ASP A 86 11.68 34.56 14.78
C ASP A 86 12.27 33.22 15.29
N PRO A 87 13.51 32.88 14.90
CA PRO A 87 14.24 31.78 15.51
C PRO A 87 14.35 31.95 17.02
N PHE A 88 14.11 30.87 17.75
CA PHE A 88 14.18 30.83 19.20
C PHE A 88 14.97 29.62 19.67
N SER A 89 15.71 29.74 20.77
CA SER A 89 16.47 28.61 21.31
C SER A 89 15.49 27.55 21.80
N LEU A 90 15.74 26.29 21.44
CA LEU A 90 14.93 25.16 21.90
C LEU A 90 15.79 24.00 22.40
N PHE A 91 16.87 23.67 21.70
CA PHE A 91 17.77 22.57 22.05
C PHE A 91 19.22 23.07 22.15
N PRO A 92 19.96 22.69 23.20
CA PRO A 92 21.40 22.90 23.24
C PRO A 92 22.10 21.97 22.23
N GLU A 93 23.34 22.29 21.89
CA GLU A 93 24.15 21.51 20.94
C GLU A 93 24.28 20.03 21.34
N ALA A 94 24.36 19.73 22.65
CA ALA A 94 24.42 18.36 23.14
C ALA A 94 23.19 17.53 22.71
N ALA A 95 21.99 18.10 22.82
CA ALA A 95 20.77 17.43 22.38
C ALA A 95 20.72 17.27 20.86
N VAL A 96 21.17 18.28 20.11
CA VAL A 96 21.29 18.20 18.64
C VAL A 96 22.21 17.04 18.22
N LYS A 97 23.35 16.86 18.90
CA LYS A 97 24.28 15.76 18.61
C LYS A 97 23.66 14.38 18.88
N GLN A 98 22.90 14.22 19.96
CA GLN A 98 22.18 12.98 20.24
C GLN A 98 21.12 12.68 19.17
N VAL A 99 20.32 13.68 18.78
CA VAL A 99 19.33 13.51 17.69
C VAL A 99 20.03 13.11 16.39
N ARG A 100 21.15 13.75 16.03
CA ARG A 100 21.92 13.40 14.84
C ARG A 100 22.46 11.97 14.88
N ARG A 101 22.93 11.50 16.04
CA ARG A 101 23.43 10.13 16.23
C ARG A 101 22.36 9.10 15.88
N GLU A 102 21.14 9.27 16.42
CA GLU A 102 20.03 8.35 16.16
C GLU A 102 19.52 8.47 14.71
N LEU A 103 19.35 9.71 14.22
CA LEU A 103 18.90 10.01 12.87
C LEU A 103 19.79 9.37 11.79
N LEU A 104 21.10 9.36 12.00
CA LEU A 104 22.10 8.85 11.06
C LEU A 104 22.59 7.44 11.44
N SER A 105 21.82 6.71 12.24
CA SER A 105 22.07 5.30 12.51
C SER A 105 21.77 4.45 11.27
N GLU A 106 22.48 3.33 11.12
CA GLU A 106 22.31 2.42 9.99
C GLU A 106 20.85 1.94 9.85
N ASP A 107 20.19 1.65 10.97
CA ASP A 107 18.81 1.18 10.99
C ASP A 107 17.86 2.25 10.44
N VAL A 108 17.93 3.48 10.95
CA VAL A 108 17.09 4.60 10.49
C VAL A 108 17.32 4.91 9.01
N LEU A 109 18.58 4.95 8.55
CA LEU A 109 18.89 5.20 7.15
C LEU A 109 18.37 4.08 6.23
N ARG A 110 18.38 2.83 6.70
CA ARG A 110 17.87 1.69 5.94
C ARG A 110 16.34 1.71 5.83
N THR A 111 15.64 1.99 6.92
CA THR A 111 14.19 1.76 7.03
C THR A 111 13.34 3.01 6.85
N CYS A 112 13.89 4.18 7.15
CA CYS A 112 13.12 5.42 7.26
C CYS A 112 13.52 6.50 6.27
N GLN A 113 14.48 6.23 5.37
CA GLN A 113 14.95 7.20 4.37
C GLN A 113 14.11 7.16 3.08
N PHE A 114 13.66 8.31 2.59
CA PHE A 114 12.82 8.48 1.41
C PHE A 114 13.35 9.58 0.48
N ALA A 115 12.92 9.58 -0.77
CA ALA A 115 13.19 10.60 -1.77
C ALA A 115 11.90 11.04 -2.48
N SER A 116 11.90 12.28 -2.97
CA SER A 116 10.76 12.85 -3.71
C SER A 116 11.23 13.85 -4.76
N THR A 117 10.29 14.34 -5.57
CA THR A 117 10.57 15.45 -6.50
C THR A 117 10.90 16.76 -5.79
N PHE A 118 10.60 16.89 -4.50
CA PHE A 118 10.90 18.09 -3.72
C PHE A 118 12.18 17.99 -2.91
N THR A 119 12.61 16.79 -2.52
CA THR A 119 13.85 16.61 -1.74
C THR A 119 14.50 15.28 -2.05
N LYS A 120 15.81 15.34 -2.32
CA LYS A 120 16.62 14.16 -2.65
C LYS A 120 16.77 13.20 -1.47
N ASN A 121 16.76 13.68 -0.22
CA ASN A 121 16.90 12.86 0.98
C ASN A 121 15.98 13.37 2.10
N GLN A 122 15.11 12.50 2.59
CA GLN A 122 14.22 12.75 3.72
C GLN A 122 14.22 11.54 4.65
N ILE A 123 13.97 11.74 5.93
CA ILE A 123 13.80 10.65 6.91
C ILE A 123 12.50 10.88 7.68
N ARG A 124 11.62 9.88 7.73
CA ARG A 124 10.29 9.96 8.37
C ARG A 124 9.94 8.66 9.11
N GLY A 125 9.12 8.74 10.16
CA GLY A 125 8.58 7.56 10.87
C GLY A 125 9.57 6.81 11.78
N TYR A 126 10.75 7.36 12.07
CA TYR A 126 11.80 6.64 12.79
C TYR A 126 11.78 6.82 14.31
N THR A 127 11.23 7.95 14.80
CA THR A 127 11.43 8.39 16.19
C THR A 127 10.89 7.39 17.21
N GLN A 128 9.65 6.94 17.03
CA GLN A 128 8.96 6.07 17.98
C GLN A 128 9.67 4.72 18.20
N LYS A 129 10.24 4.12 17.14
CA LYS A 129 10.79 2.76 17.19
C LYS A 129 12.32 2.72 17.29
N GLN A 130 13.01 3.71 16.70
CA GLN A 130 14.45 3.62 16.42
C GLN A 130 15.27 4.79 17.00
N ALA A 131 14.62 5.85 17.48
CA ALA A 131 15.31 7.02 18.05
C ALA A 131 14.67 7.44 19.38
N PRO A 132 14.88 6.66 20.46
CA PRO A 132 14.27 6.90 21.77
C PRO A 132 14.62 8.26 22.37
N PHE A 133 15.84 8.78 22.15
CA PHE A 133 16.20 10.12 22.63
C PHE A 133 15.40 11.20 21.88
N ALA A 134 15.37 11.15 20.55
CA ALA A 134 14.63 12.11 19.73
C ALA A 134 13.11 12.07 20.02
N HIS A 135 12.56 10.88 20.25
CA HIS A 135 11.15 10.70 20.65
C HIS A 135 10.88 11.30 22.03
N ALA A 136 11.69 10.95 23.04
CA ALA A 136 11.55 11.49 24.40
C ALA A 136 11.71 13.03 24.43
N LEU A 137 12.65 13.57 23.66
CA LEU A 137 12.88 15.00 23.53
C LEU A 137 11.61 15.74 23.09
N TRP A 138 11.00 15.33 21.97
CA TRP A 138 9.77 15.97 21.46
C TRP A 138 8.55 15.68 22.33
N LYS A 139 8.45 14.49 22.92
CA LYS A 139 7.33 14.12 23.80
C LYS A 139 7.39 14.80 25.18
N SER A 140 8.53 15.41 25.54
CA SER A 140 8.68 16.09 26.81
C SER A 140 7.64 17.22 27.01
N PRO A 141 7.06 17.34 28.21
CA PRO A 141 6.13 18.44 28.52
C PRO A 141 6.75 19.82 28.31
N GLU A 142 8.05 19.98 28.58
CA GLU A 142 8.79 21.23 28.45
C GLU A 142 8.81 21.73 27.00
N VAL A 143 9.11 20.83 26.05
CA VAL A 143 9.12 21.17 24.61
C VAL A 143 7.70 21.45 24.11
N GLN A 144 6.72 20.64 24.50
CA GLN A 144 5.32 20.86 24.11
C GLN A 144 4.79 22.22 24.62
N GLN A 145 5.12 22.59 25.86
CA GLN A 145 4.74 23.88 26.43
C GLN A 145 5.46 25.04 25.74
N ALA A 146 6.76 24.91 25.46
CA ALA A 146 7.52 25.90 24.73
C ALA A 146 6.91 26.18 23.35
N VAL A 147 6.65 25.12 22.57
CA VAL A 147 6.03 25.20 21.24
C VAL A 147 4.64 25.83 21.30
N SER A 148 3.79 25.38 22.23
CA SER A 148 2.44 25.95 22.41
C SER A 148 2.47 27.43 22.77
N LYS A 149 3.40 27.81 23.66
CA LYS A 149 3.58 29.20 24.08
C LYS A 149 3.97 30.11 22.91
N VAL A 150 4.88 29.66 22.04
CA VAL A 150 5.27 30.41 20.84
C VAL A 150 4.16 30.45 19.80
N ALA A 151 3.44 29.33 19.62
CA ALA A 151 2.33 29.24 18.68
C ALA A 151 1.08 30.03 19.09
N GLY A 152 0.99 30.48 20.36
CA GLY A 152 -0.15 31.23 20.88
C GLY A 152 -1.43 30.39 21.06
N ILE A 153 -1.31 29.06 21.02
CA ILE A 153 -2.39 28.10 21.23
C ILE A 153 -1.82 26.80 21.79
N ASP A 154 -2.59 26.08 22.60
CA ASP A 154 -2.21 24.74 23.06
C ASP A 154 -2.10 23.78 21.87
N LEU A 155 -0.90 23.26 21.65
CA LEU A 155 -0.59 22.32 20.59
C LEU A 155 -0.27 20.94 21.15
N VAL A 156 -0.59 19.93 20.35
CA VAL A 156 -0.10 18.56 20.49
C VAL A 156 0.47 18.12 19.14
N HIS A 157 1.33 17.10 19.16
CA HIS A 157 1.83 16.49 17.93
C HIS A 157 0.67 16.11 17.01
N ALA A 158 0.86 16.31 15.71
CA ALA A 158 -0.10 15.90 14.69
C ALA A 158 -0.44 14.42 14.87
N PHE A 159 0.59 13.57 14.72
CA PHE A 159 0.60 12.10 14.84
C PHE A 159 1.95 11.63 15.38
N GLU A 160 2.04 10.37 15.82
CA GLU A 160 3.33 9.78 16.22
C GLU A 160 4.26 9.71 15.00
N TYR A 161 3.74 9.32 13.84
CA TYR A 161 4.51 9.23 12.59
C TYR A 161 5.16 10.55 12.15
N GLU A 162 4.56 11.69 12.52
CA GLU A 162 4.98 13.04 12.13
C GLU A 162 5.96 13.70 13.12
N ILE A 163 6.40 12.97 14.14
CA ILE A 163 7.40 13.45 15.08
C ILE A 163 8.78 13.38 14.44
N GLY A 164 9.37 14.56 14.22
CA GLY A 164 10.79 14.69 13.92
C GLY A 164 11.20 14.28 12.51
N HIS A 165 10.39 14.56 11.49
CA HIS A 165 10.79 14.31 10.11
C HIS A 165 11.99 15.17 9.71
N CYS A 166 12.93 14.61 8.96
CA CYS A 166 14.15 15.31 8.56
C CYS A 166 14.20 15.49 7.05
N ASN A 167 14.62 16.67 6.61
CA ASN A 167 15.09 16.88 5.23
C ASN A 167 16.60 17.06 5.27
N LEU A 168 17.33 16.32 4.44
CA LEU A 168 18.79 16.38 4.36
C LEU A 168 19.23 16.95 3.01
N LEU A 169 19.92 18.08 3.07
CA LEU A 169 20.57 18.70 1.91
C LEU A 169 22.09 18.70 2.11
N PHE A 170 22.82 18.30 1.07
CA PHE A 170 24.29 18.34 1.02
C PHE A 170 24.70 19.07 -0.26
N SER A 171 25.80 19.82 -0.22
CA SER A 171 26.31 20.49 -1.42
C SER A 171 27.02 19.50 -2.34
N ASP A 172 26.59 19.42 -3.60
CA ASP A 172 27.31 18.70 -4.65
C ASP A 172 28.49 19.60 -5.13
N CYS A 173 29.73 19.09 -5.19
CA CYS A 173 30.91 19.86 -5.61
C CYS A 173 30.84 20.46 -7.03
N GLU A 174 29.79 20.17 -7.82
CA GLU A 174 29.62 20.66 -9.19
C GLU A 174 28.73 21.93 -9.32
N ASP A 175 28.04 22.33 -8.26
CA ASP A 175 26.98 23.34 -8.31
C ASP A 175 27.48 24.80 -8.26
N GLU A 176 28.79 25.03 -8.12
CA GLU A 176 29.39 26.37 -8.08
C GLU A 176 29.37 27.11 -9.44
N LYS A 177 28.99 26.46 -10.55
CA LYS A 177 29.15 27.01 -11.91
C LYS A 177 27.90 27.54 -12.62
N LYS A 178 26.70 27.50 -12.02
CA LYS A 178 25.48 28.03 -12.67
C LYS A 178 24.98 29.29 -11.96
N GLY A 179 25.07 30.41 -12.67
CA GLY A 179 24.72 31.75 -12.21
C GLY A 179 23.28 31.88 -11.71
N ALA A 180 23.09 32.85 -10.82
CA ALA A 180 21.84 33.17 -10.14
C ALA A 180 20.78 33.71 -11.11
N SER A 181 19.78 32.89 -11.44
CA SER A 181 18.46 33.36 -11.82
C SER A 181 17.40 32.47 -11.18
N ASP A 182 16.54 33.09 -10.38
CA ASP A 182 15.38 32.57 -9.63
C ASP A 182 15.63 31.39 -8.67
N ASN A 183 16.26 31.79 -7.56
CA ASN A 183 16.76 31.00 -6.43
C ASN A 183 15.66 30.56 -5.45
N VAL A 184 14.96 29.46 -5.72
CA VAL A 184 14.12 28.80 -4.71
C VAL A 184 14.61 27.36 -4.51
N GLY A 185 15.01 27.01 -3.28
CA GLY A 185 15.52 25.66 -2.94
C GLY A 185 14.39 24.63 -2.77
N PHE A 186 13.16 25.11 -2.51
CA PHE A 186 11.94 24.32 -2.42
C PHE A 186 10.77 25.14 -2.97
N SER A 187 9.99 24.61 -3.93
CA SER A 187 8.90 25.36 -4.58
C SER A 187 7.90 25.95 -3.57
N TRP A 188 7.32 27.10 -3.89
CA TRP A 188 6.24 27.71 -3.10
C TRP A 188 5.11 26.71 -2.80
N HIS A 189 4.80 26.50 -1.52
CA HIS A 189 3.82 25.50 -1.09
C HIS A 189 3.11 25.89 0.21
N TYR A 190 2.12 25.08 0.56
CA TYR A 190 1.45 25.04 1.85
C TYR A 190 1.73 23.68 2.50
N ASP A 191 1.82 23.64 3.82
CA ASP A 191 2.00 22.39 4.56
C ASP A 191 0.71 21.58 4.62
N SER A 192 0.88 20.28 4.88
CA SER A 192 -0.22 19.35 5.18
C SER A 192 -0.86 19.60 6.55
N PHE A 193 -0.11 20.22 7.47
CA PHE A 193 -0.43 20.29 8.89
C PHE A 193 -0.58 21.74 9.37
N PRO A 194 -1.50 22.02 10.33
CA PRO A 194 -1.75 23.38 10.80
C PRO A 194 -0.50 24.12 11.24
N PHE A 195 0.37 23.44 11.98
CA PHE A 195 1.64 23.97 12.46
C PHE A 195 2.79 23.03 12.16
N VAL A 196 3.96 23.63 11.90
CA VAL A 196 5.25 22.94 11.92
C VAL A 196 6.23 23.69 12.82
N CYS A 197 7.01 22.93 13.57
CA CYS A 197 8.18 23.43 14.29
C CYS A 197 9.42 22.93 13.57
N VAL A 198 10.19 23.84 12.97
CA VAL A 198 11.40 23.52 12.21
C VAL A 198 12.61 23.85 13.07
N THR A 199 13.33 22.83 13.52
CA THR A 199 14.60 22.96 14.26
C THR A 199 15.78 22.65 13.34
N MET A 200 16.87 23.40 13.44
CA MET A 200 18.06 23.12 12.64
C MET A 200 19.03 22.19 13.39
N LEU A 201 19.45 21.10 12.74
CA LEU A 201 20.46 20.17 13.28
C LEU A 201 21.86 20.40 12.72
N SER A 202 21.99 21.22 11.68
CA SER A 202 23.28 21.59 11.10
C SER A 202 23.79 22.90 11.69
N ASP A 203 25.11 23.01 11.80
CA ASP A 203 25.75 24.30 11.96
C ASP A 203 25.67 25.07 10.63
N CYS A 204 24.83 26.09 10.61
CA CYS A 204 24.60 26.94 9.45
C CYS A 204 25.39 28.26 9.51
N SER A 205 26.38 28.39 10.39
CA SER A 205 27.11 29.64 10.62
C SER A 205 27.79 30.18 9.36
N ASP A 206 28.31 29.28 8.52
CA ASP A 206 28.98 29.60 7.25
C ASP A 206 28.05 29.58 6.04
N MET A 207 26.75 29.33 6.24
CA MET A 207 25.80 29.23 5.12
C MET A 207 25.41 30.61 4.60
N LYS A 208 25.44 30.78 3.27
CA LYS A 208 24.87 31.95 2.58
C LYS A 208 23.51 31.59 1.99
N GLY A 209 22.47 32.34 2.36
CA GLY A 209 21.07 32.07 2.01
C GLY A 209 20.37 31.14 3.01
N GLY A 210 19.26 30.54 2.61
CA GLY A 210 18.47 29.62 3.47
C GLY A 210 17.38 30.28 4.32
N GLU A 211 17.07 31.55 4.04
CA GLU A 211 15.88 32.21 4.57
C GLU A 211 14.61 31.49 4.11
N THR A 212 13.55 31.62 4.91
CA THR A 212 12.22 31.20 4.48
C THR A 212 11.53 32.41 3.85
N ALA A 213 11.23 32.32 2.57
CA ALA A 213 10.38 33.29 1.89
C ALA A 213 8.92 32.98 2.22
N VAL A 214 8.20 33.99 2.65
CA VAL A 214 6.78 33.96 2.98
C VAL A 214 6.07 34.91 2.03
N LEU A 215 5.01 34.45 1.38
CA LEU A 215 4.14 35.31 0.61
C LEU A 215 3.11 35.91 1.57
N LYS A 216 2.95 37.23 1.58
CA LYS A 216 1.88 37.91 2.33
C LYS A 216 0.58 37.93 1.54
N GLY A 217 -0.53 38.22 2.21
CA GLY A 217 -1.86 38.31 1.61
C GLY A 217 -2.02 39.44 0.57
N ASP A 218 -1.10 40.41 0.52
CA ASP A 218 -1.02 41.47 -0.49
C ASP A 218 -0.11 41.11 -1.68
N GLY A 219 0.53 39.93 -1.66
CA GLY A 219 1.46 39.46 -2.68
C GLY A 219 2.93 39.83 -2.45
N GLU A 220 3.26 40.57 -1.38
CA GLU A 220 4.65 40.88 -1.04
C GLU A 220 5.39 39.64 -0.52
N VAL A 221 6.63 39.43 -0.94
CA VAL A 221 7.50 38.36 -0.42
C VAL A 221 8.34 38.88 0.74
N LEU A 222 8.08 38.37 1.94
CA LEU A 222 8.87 38.59 3.14
C LEU A 222 9.92 37.51 3.31
N LYS A 223 11.19 37.88 3.50
CA LYS A 223 12.24 36.93 3.88
C LYS A 223 12.39 36.92 5.40
N VAL A 224 12.14 35.78 6.01
CA VAL A 224 12.31 35.56 7.45
C VAL A 224 13.60 34.77 7.68
N ARG A 225 14.36 35.17 8.70
CA ARG A 225 15.61 34.50 9.08
C ARG A 225 15.32 33.05 9.45
N GLY A 226 16.05 32.12 8.84
CA GLY A 226 15.96 30.70 9.19
C GLY A 226 16.62 30.36 10.53
N PRO A 227 16.29 29.20 11.12
CA PRO A 227 16.94 28.73 12.34
C PRO A 227 18.41 28.35 12.11
N THR A 228 19.25 28.61 13.11
CA THR A 228 20.60 28.06 13.27
C THR A 228 20.57 26.83 14.18
N MET A 229 21.68 26.09 14.27
CA MET A 229 21.76 24.86 15.07
C MET A 229 21.13 25.00 16.47
N GLY A 230 20.21 24.09 16.81
CA GLY A 230 19.53 24.07 18.11
C GLY A 230 18.40 25.09 18.28
N THR A 231 18.26 26.05 17.36
CA THR A 231 17.12 26.97 17.34
C THR A 231 15.99 26.42 16.50
N ALA A 232 14.77 26.88 16.78
CA ALA A 232 13.55 26.49 16.11
C ALA A 232 12.77 27.70 15.61
N VAL A 233 11.93 27.47 14.60
CA VAL A 233 10.89 28.41 14.16
C VAL A 233 9.54 27.70 14.16
N ILE A 234 8.48 28.43 14.49
CA ILE A 234 7.09 27.97 14.34
C ILE A 234 6.47 28.64 13.14
N LEU A 235 5.69 27.90 12.35
CA LEU A 235 4.95 28.42 11.21
C LEU A 235 3.57 27.74 11.09
N GLN A 236 2.52 28.52 10.85
CA GLN A 236 1.21 28.03 10.41
C GLN A 236 1.21 27.69 8.91
N GLY A 237 2.05 26.73 8.51
CA GLY A 237 2.36 26.48 7.10
C GLY A 237 1.19 25.97 6.26
N ARG A 238 0.13 25.42 6.88
CA ARG A 238 -1.12 25.06 6.19
C ARG A 238 -1.83 26.27 5.58
N TYR A 239 -1.60 27.45 6.14
CA TYR A 239 -2.34 28.68 5.84
C TYR A 239 -1.47 29.77 5.22
N VAL A 240 -0.15 29.68 5.43
CA VAL A 240 0.82 30.65 4.93
C VAL A 240 1.64 30.02 3.82
N GLN A 241 1.59 30.61 2.61
CA GLN A 241 2.39 30.12 1.49
C GLN A 241 3.85 30.49 1.70
N HIS A 242 4.72 29.49 1.59
CA HIS A 242 6.14 29.69 1.91
C HIS A 242 7.05 28.83 1.04
N ALA A 243 8.33 29.18 1.04
CA ALA A 243 9.38 28.50 0.31
C ALA A 243 10.71 28.62 1.05
N ALA A 244 11.46 27.52 1.14
CA ALA A 244 12.84 27.56 1.60
C ALA A 244 13.75 28.03 0.45
N LEU A 245 14.49 29.11 0.64
CA LEU A 245 15.43 29.61 -0.36
C LEU A 245 16.68 28.71 -0.42
N LYS A 246 17.32 28.66 -1.61
CA LYS A 246 18.56 27.88 -1.79
C LYS A 246 19.62 28.45 -0.84
N ALA A 247 20.33 27.56 -0.16
CA ALA A 247 21.42 27.90 0.73
C ALA A 247 22.70 27.24 0.22
N ILE A 248 23.83 27.94 0.32
CA ILE A 248 25.15 27.44 -0.05
C ILE A 248 25.90 27.12 1.25
N GLY A 249 26.30 25.86 1.45
CA GLY A 249 27.08 25.42 2.61
C GLY A 249 27.22 23.89 2.71
N LYS A 250 28.04 23.39 3.64
CA LYS A 250 28.43 21.96 3.69
C LYS A 250 27.23 21.01 3.79
N GLU A 251 26.31 21.28 4.73
CA GLU A 251 25.10 20.50 4.96
C GLU A 251 23.96 21.36 5.50
N ARG A 252 22.72 20.92 5.30
CA ARG A 252 21.50 21.49 5.89
C ARG A 252 20.55 20.36 6.26
N ILE A 253 20.48 20.04 7.55
CA ILE A 253 19.58 19.03 8.11
C ILE A 253 18.52 19.75 8.95
N SER A 254 17.30 19.82 8.43
CA SER A 254 16.15 20.40 9.14
C SER A 254 15.32 19.31 9.79
N PHE A 255 15.09 19.42 11.09
CA PHE A 255 14.31 18.52 11.94
C PHE A 255 12.96 19.14 12.25
N ILE A 256 11.91 18.57 11.68
CA ILE A 256 10.61 19.21 11.55
C ILE A 256 9.57 18.34 12.24
N THR A 257 8.79 18.94 13.12
CA THR A 257 7.72 18.25 13.83
C THR A 257 6.41 18.95 13.57
N ALA A 258 5.41 18.19 13.13
CA ALA A 258 4.08 18.74 12.84
C ALA A 258 3.19 18.74 14.09
N PHE A 259 2.39 19.78 14.23
CA PHE A 259 1.50 20.01 15.37
C PHE A 259 0.08 20.32 14.90
N ARG A 260 -0.86 20.00 15.78
CA ARG A 260 -2.28 20.35 15.68
C ARG A 260 -2.77 20.97 16.99
N PRO A 261 -3.87 21.74 16.95
CA PRO A 261 -4.51 22.20 18.18
C PRO A 261 -4.87 21.03 19.10
N LYS A 262 -4.63 21.21 20.41
CA LYS A 262 -5.00 20.23 21.44
C LYS A 262 -6.50 20.07 21.58
N SER A 263 -7.24 21.17 21.43
CA SER A 263 -8.69 21.16 21.52
C SER A 263 -9.29 20.54 20.25
N PRO A 264 -10.14 19.49 20.38
CA PRO A 264 -10.79 18.88 19.23
C PRO A 264 -11.82 19.83 18.60
N PHE A 265 -12.22 20.91 19.27
CA PHE A 265 -13.21 21.88 18.77
C PHE A 265 -12.62 22.99 17.90
N VAL A 266 -11.29 23.03 17.78
CA VAL A 266 -10.65 23.90 16.80
C VAL A 266 -10.79 23.25 15.43
N LYS A 267 -11.01 24.07 14.40
CA LYS A 267 -11.17 23.60 13.02
C LYS A 267 -9.95 22.78 12.59
N ASP A 268 -10.22 21.66 11.92
CA ASP A 268 -9.20 20.77 11.40
C ASP A 268 -9.28 20.69 9.87
N GLU A 269 -8.29 21.27 9.21
CA GLU A 269 -8.13 21.31 7.75
C GLU A 269 -6.87 20.56 7.30
N MET A 270 -6.41 19.63 8.13
CA MET A 270 -5.29 18.75 7.84
C MET A 270 -5.59 17.84 6.66
N VAL A 271 -4.59 17.69 5.80
CA VAL A 271 -4.59 16.81 4.62
C VAL A 271 -3.33 15.96 4.64
N LEU A 272 -3.30 14.88 3.86
CA LEU A 272 -2.10 14.03 3.73
C LEU A 272 -1.42 14.17 2.36
N THR A 273 -2.00 14.98 1.47
CA THR A 273 -1.54 15.16 0.09
C THR A 273 -0.03 15.45 -0.03
N GLY A 274 0.55 16.27 0.85
CA GLY A 274 1.98 16.60 0.82
C GLY A 274 2.89 15.52 1.44
N SER A 275 2.39 14.78 2.43
CA SER A 275 3.18 13.86 3.27
C SER A 275 3.09 12.40 2.81
N ARG A 276 1.96 12.00 2.21
CA ARG A 276 1.69 10.62 1.77
C ARG A 276 2.71 10.09 0.75
N PRO A 277 3.12 10.84 -0.29
CA PRO A 277 4.08 10.33 -1.28
C PRO A 277 5.50 10.09 -0.74
N ILE A 278 5.79 10.52 0.48
CA ILE A 278 7.14 10.56 1.06
C ILE A 278 7.23 9.84 2.40
N SER A 279 6.23 9.03 2.72
CA SER A 279 6.08 8.34 3.99
C SER A 279 5.72 6.88 3.76
N ASN A 280 5.96 6.03 4.77
CA ASN A 280 5.19 4.81 4.94
C ASN A 280 3.71 5.22 5.11
N GLN A 281 2.94 4.96 4.08
CA GLN A 281 1.55 5.32 3.94
C GLN A 281 0.66 4.52 4.89
N SER A 282 0.93 3.24 5.16
CA SER A 282 0.14 2.48 6.15
C SER A 282 0.22 3.10 7.53
N GLU A 283 1.42 3.41 8.02
CA GLU A 283 1.59 3.99 9.36
C GLU A 283 1.03 5.43 9.42
N LEU A 284 1.33 6.27 8.44
CA LEU A 284 0.81 7.64 8.37
C LEU A 284 -0.73 7.68 8.30
N VAL A 285 -1.33 6.87 7.43
CA VAL A 285 -2.80 6.83 7.24
C VAL A 285 -3.48 6.21 8.46
N TYR A 286 -2.86 5.22 9.12
CA TYR A 286 -3.37 4.65 10.36
C TYR A 286 -3.49 5.70 11.46
N ASP A 287 -2.42 6.46 11.71
CA ASP A 287 -2.44 7.52 12.73
C ASP A 287 -3.47 8.61 12.39
N TYR A 288 -3.52 9.02 11.12
CA TYR A 288 -4.51 9.99 10.64
C TYR A 288 -5.94 9.53 10.87
N CYS A 289 -6.30 8.32 10.44
CA CYS A 289 -7.64 7.78 10.60
C CYS A 289 -8.05 7.63 12.07
N THR A 290 -7.12 7.14 12.91
CA THR A 290 -7.37 6.97 14.35
C THR A 290 -7.71 8.31 15.00
N TYR A 291 -6.90 9.33 14.76
CA TYR A 291 -7.17 10.68 15.26
C TYR A 291 -8.48 11.27 14.74
N ARG A 292 -8.80 11.12 13.44
CA ARG A 292 -10.04 11.66 12.87
C ARG A 292 -11.27 11.01 13.52
N ALA A 293 -11.19 9.71 13.81
CA ALA A 293 -12.23 9.00 14.55
C ALA A 293 -12.37 9.53 15.98
N ASP A 294 -11.27 9.69 16.72
CA ASP A 294 -11.27 10.20 18.10
C ASP A 294 -11.89 11.61 18.19
N VAL A 295 -11.52 12.50 17.27
CA VAL A 295 -12.06 13.87 17.25
C VAL A 295 -13.56 13.86 16.99
N LEU A 296 -14.04 13.09 16.00
CA LEU A 296 -15.46 12.96 15.72
C LEU A 296 -16.20 12.40 16.93
N GLU A 297 -15.68 11.35 17.57
CA GLU A 297 -16.26 10.76 18.77
C GLU A 297 -16.40 11.81 19.88
N ILE A 298 -15.33 12.53 20.22
CA ILE A 298 -15.34 13.55 21.27
C ILE A 298 -16.33 14.66 20.95
N ARG A 299 -16.32 15.15 19.70
CA ARG A 299 -17.21 16.23 19.24
C ARG A 299 -18.68 15.84 19.35
N PHE A 300 -19.07 14.65 18.87
CA PHE A 300 -20.45 14.18 18.97
C PHE A 300 -20.88 13.93 20.42
N ARG A 301 -19.98 13.38 21.25
CA ARG A 301 -20.26 13.13 22.68
C ARG A 301 -20.51 14.44 23.43
N GLU A 302 -19.65 15.43 23.26
CA GLU A 302 -19.80 16.73 23.92
C GLU A 302 -20.96 17.54 23.34
N HIS A 303 -21.23 17.46 22.03
CA HIS A 303 -22.41 18.08 21.43
C HIS A 303 -23.72 17.51 22.00
N ALA A 304 -23.82 16.18 22.11
CA ALA A 304 -24.98 15.52 22.72
C ALA A 304 -25.16 15.91 24.18
N LYS A 305 -24.06 15.97 24.95
CA LYS A 305 -24.08 16.47 26.33
C LYS A 305 -24.58 17.92 26.39
N LYS A 306 -24.09 18.79 25.51
CA LYS A 306 -24.50 20.20 25.46
C LYS A 306 -25.99 20.37 25.15
N LEU A 307 -26.53 19.59 24.21
CA LEU A 307 -27.96 19.63 23.91
C LEU A 307 -28.82 19.25 25.13
N ARG A 308 -28.39 18.26 25.91
CA ARG A 308 -29.08 17.86 27.16
C ARG A 308 -29.01 18.96 28.23
N GLU A 309 -27.86 19.62 28.38
CA GLU A 309 -27.71 20.76 29.30
C GLU A 309 -28.61 21.93 28.92
N LEU A 310 -28.66 22.28 27.62
CA LEU A 310 -29.52 23.36 27.12
C LEU A 310 -31.01 23.04 27.35
N GLN A 311 -31.41 21.79 27.11
CA GLN A 311 -32.77 21.31 27.39
C GLN A 311 -33.10 21.42 28.88
N ALA A 312 -32.21 20.97 29.77
CA ALA A 312 -32.38 21.07 31.22
C ALA A 312 -32.46 22.52 31.71
N ALA A 313 -31.76 23.45 31.05
CA ALA A 313 -31.79 24.88 31.33
C ALA A 313 -33.01 25.61 30.73
N GLY A 314 -33.92 24.91 30.02
CA GLY A 314 -35.08 25.52 29.38
C GLY A 314 -34.76 26.42 28.17
N ILE A 315 -33.56 26.31 27.60
CA ILE A 315 -33.15 27.09 26.44
C ILE A 315 -33.82 26.51 25.18
N LYS A 316 -34.43 27.38 24.37
CA LYS A 316 -35.13 26.98 23.13
C LYS A 316 -34.16 26.30 22.16
N PHE A 317 -34.57 25.15 21.63
CA PHE A 317 -33.80 24.41 20.64
C PHE A 317 -33.57 25.22 19.36
N ASN A 318 -32.32 25.30 18.91
CA ASN A 318 -31.92 25.97 17.67
C ASN A 318 -31.47 24.92 16.64
N PRO A 319 -32.30 24.57 15.64
CA PRO A 319 -31.94 23.59 14.61
C PRO A 319 -30.81 24.07 13.69
N ASP A 320 -30.63 25.38 13.50
CA ASP A 320 -29.58 25.91 12.62
C ASP A 320 -28.18 25.67 13.21
N ALA A 321 -28.04 25.80 14.53
CA ALA A 321 -26.79 25.49 15.22
C ALA A 321 -26.43 24.00 15.14
N VAL A 322 -27.43 23.11 15.14
CA VAL A 322 -27.20 21.68 14.91
C VAL A 322 -26.80 21.42 13.46
N ARG A 323 -27.44 22.10 12.50
CA ARG A 323 -27.06 22.00 11.08
C ARG A 323 -25.63 22.45 10.84
N GLU A 324 -25.21 23.56 11.44
CA GLU A 324 -23.83 24.07 11.34
C GLU A 324 -22.82 23.07 11.91
N PHE A 325 -23.08 22.53 13.11
CA PHE A 325 -22.25 21.49 13.71
C PHE A 325 -22.11 20.26 12.80
N LEU A 326 -23.22 19.77 12.24
CA LEU A 326 -23.22 18.61 11.35
C LEU A 326 -22.50 18.89 10.03
N GLN A 327 -22.64 20.10 9.49
CA GLN A 327 -21.97 20.50 8.25
C GLN A 327 -20.44 20.53 8.42
N GLU A 328 -19.93 21.01 9.56
CA GLU A 328 -18.49 20.95 9.85
C GLU A 328 -17.98 19.50 9.94
N GLN A 329 -18.76 18.59 10.56
CA GLN A 329 -18.36 17.17 10.65
C GLN A 329 -18.40 16.49 9.27
N LYS A 330 -19.37 16.87 8.43
CA LYS A 330 -19.45 16.40 7.04
C LYS A 330 -18.24 16.84 6.23
N GLU A 331 -17.83 18.10 6.31
CA GLU A 331 -16.62 18.61 5.64
C GLU A 331 -15.36 17.87 6.10
N MET A 332 -15.27 17.59 7.40
CA MET A 332 -14.18 16.79 7.97
C MET A 332 -14.16 15.36 7.37
N LEU A 333 -15.31 14.69 7.29
CA LEU A 333 -15.43 13.35 6.70
C LEU A 333 -15.13 13.34 5.20
N GLU A 334 -15.59 14.33 4.45
CA GLU A 334 -15.32 14.48 3.01
C GLU A 334 -13.83 14.68 2.75
N ALA A 335 -13.16 15.55 3.53
CA ALA A 335 -11.71 15.73 3.45
C ALA A 335 -10.96 14.43 3.78
N THR A 336 -11.41 13.68 4.79
CA THR A 336 -10.81 12.38 5.13
C THR A 336 -10.99 11.36 4.01
N LEU A 337 -12.17 11.28 3.40
CA LEU A 337 -12.44 10.38 2.27
C LEU A 337 -11.54 10.68 1.06
N LEU A 338 -11.27 11.95 0.77
CA LEU A 338 -10.36 12.35 -0.30
C LEU A 338 -8.93 11.86 -0.08
N GLU A 339 -8.52 11.67 1.18
CA GLU A 339 -7.21 11.15 1.53
C GLU A 339 -7.15 9.61 1.53
N MET A 340 -8.29 8.92 1.48
CA MET A 340 -8.41 7.45 1.41
C MET A 340 -8.15 6.93 -0.01
N VAL A 341 -6.90 7.06 -0.44
CA VAL A 341 -6.40 6.48 -1.70
C VAL A 341 -5.72 5.13 -1.44
N PRO A 342 -5.50 4.28 -2.46
CA PRO A 342 -4.72 3.06 -2.29
C PRO A 342 -3.35 3.35 -1.68
N ILE A 343 -2.94 2.48 -0.75
CA ILE A 343 -1.67 2.57 -0.02
C ILE A 343 -0.56 1.91 -0.85
N TYR A 344 0.58 2.60 -0.97
CA TYR A 344 1.74 2.18 -1.75
C TYR A 344 3.01 2.17 -0.89
N ASP A 345 3.08 1.31 0.13
CA ASP A 345 4.26 1.25 1.00
C ASP A 345 5.50 0.65 0.33
N VAL A 346 6.67 1.14 0.74
CA VAL A 346 7.94 0.45 0.47
C VAL A 346 7.97 -0.78 1.37
N VAL A 347 7.64 -1.95 0.80
CA VAL A 347 7.69 -3.22 1.55
C VAL A 347 9.14 -3.53 1.89
N GLU A 348 9.45 -3.56 3.19
CA GLU A 348 10.69 -4.13 3.70
C GLU A 348 10.67 -5.64 3.53
N VAL A 349 11.69 -6.13 2.82
CA VAL A 349 11.92 -7.56 2.67
C VAL A 349 12.71 -8.00 3.91
N GLU A 350 12.03 -8.39 4.97
CA GLU A 350 12.68 -9.12 6.06
C GLU A 350 13.25 -10.44 5.53
N HIS A 351 14.50 -10.71 5.90
CA HIS A 351 15.30 -11.84 5.44
C HIS A 351 14.73 -13.19 5.92
N THR A 352 13.78 -13.75 5.20
CA THR A 352 13.57 -15.21 5.15
C THR A 352 13.60 -15.64 3.69
N HIS A 353 14.71 -16.29 3.31
CA HIS A 353 15.07 -16.74 1.97
C HIS A 353 14.96 -15.68 0.86
N ALA A 354 15.85 -14.68 0.95
CA ALA A 354 15.95 -13.62 -0.04
C ALA A 354 16.42 -14.15 -1.41
N MET A 355 15.57 -13.91 -2.41
CA MET A 355 16.00 -13.44 -3.71
C MET A 355 17.21 -12.50 -3.65
N SER A 356 18.25 -12.76 -4.45
CA SER A 356 19.43 -11.88 -4.52
C SER A 356 19.10 -10.44 -4.95
N ASP A 357 19.85 -9.45 -4.48
CA ASP A 357 19.72 -8.03 -4.87
C ASP A 357 19.91 -7.78 -6.38
N LYS A 358 20.58 -8.72 -7.07
CA LYS A 358 20.68 -8.77 -8.54
C LYS A 358 19.33 -8.99 -9.22
N ALA A 359 18.40 -9.67 -8.56
CA ALA A 359 17.08 -9.95 -9.08
C ALA A 359 16.13 -8.75 -8.88
N LYS A 360 16.22 -8.07 -7.72
CA LYS A 360 15.51 -6.80 -7.45
C LYS A 360 15.94 -5.68 -8.41
N SER A 361 17.24 -5.57 -8.73
CA SER A 361 17.76 -4.65 -9.75
C SER A 361 17.27 -4.98 -11.17
N ARG A 362 17.02 -6.26 -11.47
CA ARG A 362 16.50 -6.72 -12.77
C ARG A 362 15.01 -6.45 -12.93
N ILE A 363 14.20 -6.57 -11.87
CA ILE A 363 12.78 -6.17 -11.88
C ILE A 363 12.66 -4.67 -12.17
N ASN A 364 13.47 -3.85 -11.48
CA ASN A 364 13.45 -2.39 -11.63
C ASN A 364 13.95 -1.90 -13.00
N ALA A 365 14.73 -2.71 -13.73
CA ALA A 365 15.20 -2.40 -15.08
C ALA A 365 14.15 -2.62 -16.19
N ILE A 366 13.00 -3.25 -15.89
CA ILE A 366 11.93 -3.58 -16.87
C ILE A 366 10.85 -2.47 -16.92
N GLY A 367 11.20 -1.24 -16.53
CA GLY A 367 10.29 -0.09 -16.48
C GLY A 367 9.63 0.27 -17.82
N ASN A 368 8.40 -0.25 -18.02
CA ASN A 368 7.26 0.24 -18.84
C ASN A 368 6.30 -0.90 -19.28
N GLN A 369 6.43 -2.13 -18.76
CA GLN A 369 5.59 -3.29 -19.15
C GLN A 369 4.90 -4.03 -18.00
N LEU A 370 4.81 -3.45 -16.80
CA LEU A 370 4.33 -4.18 -15.62
C LEU A 370 2.82 -4.43 -15.67
N LEU A 371 2.45 -5.72 -15.56
CA LEU A 371 1.07 -6.14 -15.39
C LEU A 371 0.57 -5.74 -14.01
N PRO A 372 -0.76 -5.60 -13.79
CA PRO A 372 -1.30 -5.29 -12.47
C PRO A 372 -0.75 -6.24 -11.40
N PRO A 373 -0.47 -5.80 -10.16
CA PRO A 373 0.03 -6.73 -9.13
C PRO A 373 -1.01 -7.83 -8.85
N ILE A 374 -0.52 -9.04 -8.58
CA ILE A 374 -1.38 -10.13 -8.10
C ILE A 374 -1.86 -9.76 -6.69
N ASN A 375 -3.17 -9.73 -6.48
CA ASN A 375 -3.75 -9.50 -5.15
C ASN A 375 -3.50 -10.73 -4.26
N LYS A 376 -2.43 -10.69 -3.45
CA LYS A 376 -2.09 -11.74 -2.49
C LYS A 376 -2.98 -11.59 -1.25
N VAL A 377 -3.74 -12.63 -0.93
CA VAL A 377 -4.67 -12.62 0.22
C VAL A 377 -4.02 -13.06 1.54
N ALA A 378 -2.80 -13.59 1.46
CA ALA A 378 -2.03 -14.05 2.60
C ALA A 378 -0.53 -13.97 2.29
N PRO A 379 0.36 -13.99 3.29
CA PRO A 379 1.80 -14.13 3.06
C PRO A 379 2.15 -15.44 2.34
N GLY A 380 3.37 -15.51 1.80
CA GLY A 380 3.91 -16.73 1.19
C GLY A 380 4.08 -17.86 2.22
N SER A 381 4.22 -19.10 1.73
CA SER A 381 4.55 -20.25 2.59
C SER A 381 5.96 -20.10 3.18
N SER A 382 6.14 -20.42 4.46
CA SER A 382 7.47 -20.40 5.11
C SER A 382 8.40 -21.54 4.66
N LYS A 383 7.88 -22.52 3.90
CA LYS A 383 8.64 -23.65 3.32
C LYS A 383 8.50 -23.68 1.80
N LEU A 384 9.55 -24.13 1.11
CA LEU A 384 9.53 -24.45 -0.32
C LEU A 384 8.75 -25.75 -0.55
N ARG A 385 7.47 -25.65 -0.94
CA ARG A 385 6.54 -26.79 -1.02
C ARG A 385 6.70 -27.65 -2.27
N VAL A 386 7.44 -27.17 -3.27
CA VAL A 386 7.59 -27.79 -4.60
C VAL A 386 9.02 -27.70 -5.11
N GLU A 387 9.99 -27.69 -4.19
CA GLU A 387 11.41 -27.64 -4.53
C GLU A 387 11.79 -28.75 -5.51
N GLY A 388 12.49 -28.38 -6.60
CA GLY A 388 12.95 -29.34 -7.60
C GLY A 388 11.88 -29.84 -8.60
N LYS A 389 10.60 -29.47 -8.42
CA LYS A 389 9.49 -29.95 -9.26
C LYS A 389 9.36 -29.20 -10.59
N VAL A 390 8.96 -29.91 -11.64
CA VAL A 390 8.64 -29.39 -12.97
C VAL A 390 7.12 -29.29 -13.14
N VAL A 391 6.65 -28.10 -13.52
CA VAL A 391 5.22 -27.75 -13.51
C VAL A 391 4.80 -27.21 -14.87
N ILE A 392 3.68 -27.72 -15.41
CA ILE A 392 3.02 -27.20 -16.60
C ILE A 392 1.69 -26.56 -16.20
N ILE A 393 1.42 -25.35 -16.68
CA ILE A 393 0.18 -24.61 -16.41
C ILE A 393 -0.40 -24.09 -17.72
N THR A 394 -1.64 -24.45 -18.03
CA THR A 394 -2.37 -23.88 -19.18
C THR A 394 -3.30 -22.74 -18.77
N GLY A 395 -3.59 -21.79 -19.67
CA GLY A 395 -4.44 -20.64 -19.37
C GLY A 395 -3.73 -19.57 -18.51
N THR A 396 -2.47 -19.28 -18.81
CA THR A 396 -1.63 -18.36 -18.01
C THR A 396 -1.60 -16.92 -18.53
N ASN A 397 -2.19 -16.60 -19.69
CA ASN A 397 -2.02 -15.29 -20.32
C ASN A 397 -2.74 -14.16 -19.57
N SER A 398 -3.90 -14.41 -18.97
CA SER A 398 -4.70 -13.36 -18.33
C SER A 398 -3.93 -12.65 -17.19
N PRO A 399 -3.79 -11.30 -17.23
CA PRO A 399 -3.12 -10.55 -16.16
C PRO A 399 -3.79 -10.70 -14.79
N LEU A 400 -5.10 -10.87 -14.72
CA LEU A 400 -5.82 -11.09 -13.46
C LEU A 400 -6.17 -12.57 -13.24
N GLY A 401 -5.59 -13.48 -14.03
CA GLY A 401 -6.01 -14.88 -14.11
C GLY A 401 -5.49 -15.78 -12.99
N ILE A 402 -6.21 -16.88 -12.78
CA ILE A 402 -5.81 -17.98 -11.88
C ILE A 402 -4.48 -18.60 -12.33
N GLY A 403 -4.29 -18.80 -13.64
CA GLY A 403 -3.06 -19.39 -14.18
C GLY A 403 -1.82 -18.57 -13.85
N ARG A 404 -1.89 -17.24 -14.00
CA ARG A 404 -0.81 -16.32 -13.59
C ARG A 404 -0.55 -16.41 -12.09
N ALA A 405 -1.57 -16.26 -11.26
CA ALA A 405 -1.41 -16.33 -9.80
C ALA A 405 -0.79 -17.67 -9.36
N THR A 406 -1.17 -18.76 -10.03
CA THR A 406 -0.63 -20.10 -9.79
C THR A 406 0.84 -20.19 -10.18
N ALA A 407 1.23 -19.69 -11.35
CA ALA A 407 2.64 -19.66 -11.76
C ALA A 407 3.53 -18.95 -10.73
N HIS A 408 3.08 -17.80 -10.20
CA HIS A 408 3.81 -17.08 -9.15
C HIS A 408 3.87 -17.88 -7.84
N GLN A 409 2.79 -18.54 -7.44
CA GLN A 409 2.78 -19.39 -6.22
C GLN A 409 3.74 -20.58 -6.33
N TYR A 410 3.82 -21.24 -7.48
CA TYR A 410 4.78 -22.32 -7.71
C TYR A 410 6.23 -21.81 -7.78
N ALA A 411 6.48 -20.66 -8.40
CA ALA A 411 7.80 -20.04 -8.42
C ALA A 411 8.28 -19.67 -7.01
N GLU A 412 7.43 -19.01 -6.22
CA GLU A 412 7.67 -18.65 -4.83
C GLU A 412 7.92 -19.87 -3.93
N SER A 413 7.33 -21.01 -4.28
CA SER A 413 7.45 -22.26 -3.53
C SER A 413 8.58 -23.18 -4.03
N GLY A 414 9.47 -22.69 -4.89
CA GLY A 414 10.73 -23.35 -5.25
C GLY A 414 10.69 -24.27 -6.48
N ALA A 415 9.70 -24.14 -7.36
CA ALA A 415 9.63 -24.96 -8.58
C ALA A 415 10.94 -24.88 -9.39
N ARG A 416 11.42 -26.01 -9.91
CA ARG A 416 12.61 -26.05 -10.79
C ARG A 416 12.33 -25.40 -12.13
N ALA A 417 11.20 -25.76 -12.73
CA ALA A 417 10.80 -25.23 -14.02
C ALA A 417 9.29 -25.04 -14.12
N LEU A 418 8.89 -23.97 -14.81
CA LEU A 418 7.50 -23.61 -15.09
C LEU A 418 7.29 -23.49 -16.60
N TYR A 419 6.29 -24.20 -17.10
CA TYR A 419 5.76 -24.01 -18.44
C TYR A 419 4.48 -23.18 -18.36
N LEU A 420 4.54 -21.95 -18.88
CA LEU A 420 3.43 -21.03 -19.02
C LEU A 420 2.83 -21.20 -20.42
N CYS A 421 1.65 -21.81 -20.48
CA CYS A 421 1.02 -22.21 -21.72
C CYS A 421 -0.31 -21.50 -21.91
N ASP A 422 -0.56 -20.97 -23.10
CA ASP A 422 -1.84 -20.35 -23.43
C ASP A 422 -2.07 -20.29 -24.94
N PHE A 423 -3.32 -20.12 -25.36
CA PHE A 423 -3.69 -19.93 -26.76
C PHE A 423 -3.16 -18.59 -27.30
N ASP A 424 -3.08 -17.59 -26.43
CA ASP A 424 -2.60 -16.23 -26.69
C ASP A 424 -1.32 -15.97 -25.87
N ASP A 425 -0.29 -15.39 -26.49
CA ASP A 425 1.02 -15.15 -25.88
C ASP A 425 1.29 -13.70 -25.46
N THR A 426 0.31 -12.81 -25.60
CA THR A 426 0.43 -11.35 -25.41
C THR A 426 1.14 -10.97 -24.10
N HIS A 427 0.87 -11.69 -23.01
CA HIS A 427 1.42 -11.43 -21.68
C HIS A 427 2.33 -12.55 -21.15
N LEU A 428 2.51 -13.66 -21.88
CA LEU A 428 3.32 -14.79 -21.40
C LEU A 428 4.77 -14.38 -21.15
N GLU A 429 5.36 -13.58 -22.04
CA GLU A 429 6.72 -13.06 -21.86
C GLU A 429 6.81 -12.07 -20.69
N SER A 430 5.77 -11.27 -20.46
CA SER A 430 5.72 -10.38 -19.28
C SER A 430 5.67 -11.17 -17.99
N HIS A 431 4.83 -12.21 -17.90
CA HIS A 431 4.79 -13.12 -16.75
C HIS A 431 6.14 -13.81 -16.53
N LYS A 432 6.78 -14.28 -17.60
CA LYS A 432 8.12 -14.88 -17.55
C LYS A 432 9.15 -13.89 -17.03
N LYS A 433 9.14 -12.64 -17.48
CA LYS A 433 10.04 -11.59 -16.99
C LYS A 433 9.81 -11.31 -15.51
N GLU A 434 8.56 -11.15 -15.09
CA GLU A 434 8.19 -10.94 -13.68
C GLU A 434 8.67 -12.10 -12.80
N ILE A 435 8.40 -13.35 -13.21
CA ILE A 435 8.82 -14.54 -12.46
C ILE A 435 10.34 -14.69 -12.45
N ASN A 436 11.05 -14.55 -13.57
CA ASN A 436 12.52 -14.68 -13.59
C ASN A 436 13.20 -13.59 -12.76
N ALA A 437 12.62 -12.39 -12.77
CA ALA A 437 13.15 -11.27 -12.01
C ALA A 437 12.79 -11.40 -10.53
N ALA A 438 11.69 -12.08 -10.18
CA ALA A 438 11.24 -12.40 -8.82
C ALA A 438 11.63 -13.80 -8.31
N PHE A 439 12.22 -14.69 -9.11
CA PHE A 439 12.64 -16.05 -8.73
C PHE A 439 13.70 -16.56 -9.75
N PRO A 440 14.96 -16.08 -9.73
CA PRO A 440 15.94 -16.31 -10.79
C PRO A 440 16.43 -17.76 -10.90
N ASN A 441 16.13 -18.59 -9.90
CA ASN A 441 16.47 -20.00 -9.87
C ASN A 441 15.39 -20.88 -10.52
N VAL A 442 14.27 -20.29 -10.94
CA VAL A 442 13.16 -20.98 -11.60
C VAL A 442 13.30 -20.83 -13.11
N GLU A 443 13.39 -21.95 -13.83
CA GLU A 443 13.42 -21.91 -15.30
C GLU A 443 12.02 -21.74 -15.87
N VAL A 444 11.75 -20.61 -16.54
CA VAL A 444 10.43 -20.32 -17.09
C VAL A 444 10.40 -20.45 -18.63
N HIS A 445 9.51 -21.31 -19.11
CA HIS A 445 9.25 -21.57 -20.53
C HIS A 445 7.86 -21.08 -20.91
N THR A 446 7.77 -20.32 -22.00
CA THR A 446 6.50 -19.87 -22.57
C THR A 446 6.17 -20.73 -23.79
N ARG A 447 4.90 -21.12 -23.93
CA ARG A 447 4.41 -21.91 -25.07
C ARG A 447 3.06 -21.39 -25.51
N ARG A 448 2.95 -21.01 -26.78
CA ARG A 448 1.66 -20.64 -27.40
C ARG A 448 1.06 -21.84 -28.09
N PHE A 449 -0.06 -22.36 -27.57
CA PHE A 449 -0.84 -23.41 -28.22
C PHE A 449 -2.26 -23.49 -27.63
N ASP A 450 -3.19 -24.06 -28.40
CA ASP A 450 -4.51 -24.42 -27.89
C ASP A 450 -4.39 -25.64 -26.98
N ALA A 451 -4.83 -25.55 -25.73
CA ALA A 451 -4.79 -26.67 -24.80
C ALA A 451 -5.64 -27.88 -25.23
N ALA A 452 -6.54 -27.73 -26.21
CA ALA A 452 -7.28 -28.82 -26.84
C ALA A 452 -6.58 -29.43 -28.08
N ASP A 453 -5.40 -28.93 -28.46
CA ASP A 453 -4.54 -29.51 -29.49
C ASP A 453 -3.68 -30.64 -28.89
N GLU A 454 -4.00 -31.86 -29.30
CA GLU A 454 -3.38 -33.09 -28.79
C GLU A 454 -1.86 -33.15 -29.04
N ASP A 455 -1.43 -32.83 -30.26
CA ASP A 455 -0.02 -32.91 -30.63
C ASP A 455 0.79 -31.87 -29.85
N LYS A 456 0.24 -30.67 -29.64
CA LYS A 456 0.90 -29.62 -28.87
C LYS A 456 0.95 -29.89 -27.37
N VAL A 457 -0.10 -30.50 -26.80
CA VAL A 457 -0.07 -30.97 -25.40
C VAL A 457 1.00 -32.05 -25.23
N LYS A 458 1.10 -32.98 -26.19
CA LYS A 458 2.17 -33.99 -26.17
C LYS A 458 3.55 -33.35 -26.26
N GLU A 459 3.75 -32.40 -27.19
CA GLU A 459 5.02 -31.72 -27.41
C GLU A 459 5.55 -31.02 -26.15
N VAL A 460 4.70 -30.31 -25.40
CA VAL A 460 5.14 -29.63 -24.17
C VAL A 460 5.47 -30.61 -23.04
N VAL A 461 4.76 -31.74 -22.95
CA VAL A 461 5.06 -32.80 -21.98
C VAL A 461 6.36 -33.51 -22.34
N ASP A 462 6.57 -33.82 -23.62
CA ASP A 462 7.80 -34.43 -24.11
C ASP A 462 9.02 -33.51 -23.87
N ASP A 463 8.90 -32.20 -24.08
CA ASP A 463 9.98 -31.23 -23.81
C ASP A 463 10.35 -31.20 -22.32
N ALA A 464 9.36 -31.28 -21.41
CA ALA A 464 9.62 -31.37 -19.97
C ALA A 464 10.41 -32.63 -19.60
N ILE A 465 10.03 -33.78 -20.17
CA ILE A 465 10.74 -35.05 -19.98
C ILE A 465 12.14 -34.99 -20.59
N GLN A 466 12.29 -34.48 -21.81
CA GLN A 466 13.57 -34.41 -22.50
C GLN A 466 14.58 -33.52 -21.75
N ARG A 467 14.13 -32.38 -21.21
CA ARG A 467 15.01 -31.43 -20.51
C ARG A 467 15.33 -31.82 -19.08
N TYR A 468 14.33 -32.31 -18.35
CA TYR A 468 14.44 -32.48 -16.91
C TYR A 468 14.38 -33.94 -16.45
N GLY A 469 14.08 -34.88 -17.35
CA GLY A 469 13.87 -36.28 -17.02
C GLY A 469 12.69 -36.51 -16.07
N ARG A 470 11.78 -35.53 -15.95
CA ARG A 470 10.64 -35.57 -15.02
C ARG A 470 9.55 -34.56 -15.41
N LEU A 471 8.33 -34.90 -15.03
CA LEU A 471 7.20 -33.99 -14.88
C LEU A 471 6.55 -34.28 -13.52
N ASP A 472 6.15 -33.24 -12.77
CA ASP A 472 5.61 -33.41 -11.41
C ASP A 472 4.18 -32.89 -11.27
N VAL A 473 3.87 -31.76 -11.93
CA VAL A 473 2.54 -31.16 -11.86
C VAL A 473 2.07 -30.72 -13.24
N PHE A 474 0.82 -31.02 -13.58
CA PHE A 474 0.11 -30.43 -14.71
C PHE A 474 -1.18 -29.79 -14.21
N PHE A 475 -1.24 -28.45 -14.21
CA PHE A 475 -2.46 -27.70 -13.94
C PHE A 475 -3.16 -27.30 -15.25
N ALA A 476 -4.14 -28.11 -15.63
CA ALA A 476 -4.99 -27.89 -16.79
C ALA A 476 -6.05 -26.84 -16.48
N ASN A 477 -5.65 -25.57 -16.56
CA ASN A 477 -6.43 -24.42 -16.14
C ASN A 477 -7.10 -23.63 -17.30
N ALA A 478 -6.70 -23.87 -18.55
CA ALA A 478 -7.36 -23.27 -19.71
C ALA A 478 -8.88 -23.49 -19.70
N GLY A 479 -9.64 -22.46 -20.08
CA GLY A 479 -11.09 -22.58 -20.21
C GLY A 479 -11.81 -21.29 -20.57
N VAL A 480 -13.04 -21.44 -21.05
CA VAL A 480 -13.93 -20.37 -21.53
C VAL A 480 -15.35 -20.52 -20.97
N VAL A 481 -16.08 -19.42 -20.82
CA VAL A 481 -17.49 -19.42 -20.35
C VAL A 481 -18.49 -19.55 -21.49
N GLY A 482 -18.14 -19.02 -22.68
CA GLY A 482 -19.09 -18.83 -23.77
C GLY A 482 -20.07 -17.68 -23.52
N ARG A 483 -21.10 -17.57 -24.38
CA ARG A 483 -22.15 -16.54 -24.27
C ARG A 483 -23.11 -16.84 -23.11
N THR A 484 -23.71 -15.80 -22.53
CA THR A 484 -24.81 -15.94 -21.56
C THR A 484 -26.13 -15.78 -22.31
N THR A 485 -26.68 -16.89 -22.82
CA THR A 485 -27.96 -16.94 -23.56
C THR A 485 -28.80 -18.15 -23.11
N LEU A 486 -30.06 -18.23 -23.56
CA LEU A 486 -30.91 -19.38 -23.29
C LEU A 486 -30.36 -20.64 -23.97
N PHE A 487 -30.61 -21.80 -23.36
CA PHE A 487 -30.10 -23.08 -23.87
C PHE A 487 -30.56 -23.39 -25.30
N SER A 488 -31.73 -22.89 -25.71
CA SER A 488 -32.30 -23.03 -27.05
C SER A 488 -31.52 -22.30 -28.15
N ASP A 489 -30.72 -21.31 -27.76
CA ASP A 489 -30.06 -20.39 -28.71
C ASP A 489 -28.60 -20.78 -28.97
N PHE A 490 -28.13 -21.86 -28.32
CA PHE A 490 -26.83 -22.43 -28.62
C PHE A 490 -26.95 -23.39 -29.80
N SER A 491 -26.06 -23.21 -30.78
CA SER A 491 -25.87 -24.26 -31.78
C SER A 491 -25.15 -25.47 -31.16
N LYS A 492 -25.29 -26.63 -31.82
CA LYS A 492 -24.49 -27.82 -31.49
C LYS A 492 -22.99 -27.51 -31.52
N ASP A 493 -22.54 -26.73 -32.49
CA ASP A 493 -21.12 -26.43 -32.67
C ASP A 493 -20.57 -25.53 -31.56
N GLU A 494 -21.36 -24.54 -31.11
CA GLU A 494 -21.01 -23.72 -29.94
C GLU A 494 -20.93 -24.57 -28.66
N PHE A 495 -21.90 -25.46 -28.46
CA PHE A 495 -21.89 -26.40 -27.34
C PHE A 495 -20.63 -27.27 -27.37
N MET A 496 -20.32 -27.89 -28.51
CA MET A 496 -19.16 -28.77 -28.66
C MET A 496 -17.83 -28.02 -28.54
N SER A 497 -17.74 -26.78 -29.03
CA SER A 497 -16.53 -25.95 -28.90
C SER A 497 -16.18 -25.63 -27.44
N ILE A 498 -17.20 -25.30 -26.62
CA ILE A 498 -17.01 -25.09 -25.17
C ILE A 498 -16.57 -26.38 -24.48
N LEU A 499 -17.19 -27.52 -24.82
CA LEU A 499 -16.78 -28.82 -24.28
C LEU A 499 -15.34 -29.16 -24.71
N ASN A 500 -14.97 -28.91 -25.96
CA ASN A 500 -13.63 -29.19 -26.46
C ASN A 500 -12.58 -28.40 -25.65
N THR A 501 -12.80 -27.11 -25.47
CA THR A 501 -11.86 -26.24 -24.75
C THR A 501 -11.77 -26.60 -23.27
N ASN A 502 -12.91 -26.80 -22.59
CA ASN A 502 -12.94 -26.98 -21.13
C ASN A 502 -12.73 -28.43 -20.68
N THR A 503 -13.07 -29.41 -21.52
CA THR A 503 -13.08 -30.84 -21.17
C THR A 503 -11.95 -31.59 -21.86
N SER A 504 -11.85 -31.49 -23.19
CA SER A 504 -10.81 -32.21 -23.94
C SER A 504 -9.42 -31.76 -23.49
N SER A 505 -9.20 -30.47 -23.21
CA SER A 505 -7.91 -29.98 -22.72
C SER A 505 -7.46 -30.63 -21.41
N VAL A 506 -8.38 -30.85 -20.46
CA VAL A 506 -8.08 -31.53 -19.19
C VAL A 506 -7.83 -33.02 -19.40
N PHE A 507 -8.61 -33.65 -20.27
CA PHE A 507 -8.41 -35.05 -20.64
C PHE A 507 -7.04 -35.26 -21.29
N LEU A 508 -6.67 -34.42 -22.26
CA LEU A 508 -5.39 -34.48 -22.95
C LEU A 508 -4.23 -34.24 -21.99
N ALA A 509 -4.34 -33.25 -21.10
CA ALA A 509 -3.37 -33.04 -20.03
C ALA A 509 -3.15 -34.32 -19.21
N ALA A 510 -4.22 -34.98 -18.77
CA ALA A 510 -4.11 -36.23 -18.01
C ALA A 510 -3.51 -37.38 -18.85
N LYS A 511 -3.96 -37.53 -20.10
CA LYS A 511 -3.52 -38.58 -21.03
C LYS A 511 -2.00 -38.58 -21.22
N TYR A 512 -1.39 -37.41 -21.37
CA TYR A 512 0.05 -37.30 -21.62
C TYR A 512 0.86 -37.09 -20.34
N ALA A 513 0.35 -36.34 -19.37
CA ALA A 513 1.08 -36.07 -18.14
C ALA A 513 1.22 -37.31 -17.25
N ALA A 514 0.20 -38.18 -17.16
CA ALA A 514 0.27 -39.34 -16.27
C ALA A 514 1.41 -40.31 -16.63
N PRO A 515 1.57 -40.76 -17.88
CA PRO A 515 2.72 -41.58 -18.27
C PRO A 515 4.06 -40.86 -18.05
N ALA A 516 4.14 -39.56 -18.33
CA ALA A 516 5.33 -38.75 -18.10
C ALA A 516 5.70 -38.66 -16.60
N MET A 517 4.71 -38.50 -15.73
CA MET A 517 4.89 -38.46 -14.27
C MET A 517 5.32 -39.82 -13.69
N MET A 518 5.03 -40.93 -14.37
CA MET A 518 5.51 -42.26 -13.96
C MET A 518 6.98 -42.51 -14.30
N GLN A 519 7.60 -41.69 -15.16
CA GLN A 519 9.02 -41.83 -15.47
C GLN A 519 9.87 -41.48 -14.25
N THR A 520 10.81 -42.37 -13.92
CA THR A 520 11.78 -42.17 -12.85
C THR A 520 13.11 -41.68 -13.42
N SER A 521 13.81 -40.87 -12.65
CA SER A 521 15.16 -40.37 -12.95
C SER A 521 15.98 -40.27 -11.67
N ALA A 522 17.26 -39.90 -11.77
CA ALA A 522 18.11 -39.71 -10.58
C ALA A 522 17.51 -38.69 -9.59
N ASP A 523 16.88 -37.63 -10.10
CA ASP A 523 16.24 -36.59 -9.29
C ASP A 523 14.81 -36.96 -8.85
N LYS A 524 14.22 -38.00 -9.45
CA LYS A 524 12.85 -38.49 -9.19
C LYS A 524 12.84 -40.02 -9.13
N PRO A 525 13.27 -40.62 -8.00
CA PRO A 525 13.45 -42.07 -7.90
C PRO A 525 12.14 -42.86 -7.83
N GLN A 526 11.01 -42.19 -7.57
CA GLN A 526 9.69 -42.81 -7.46
C GLN A 526 8.72 -42.19 -8.45
N ALA A 527 7.89 -43.03 -9.08
CA ALA A 527 6.76 -42.59 -9.88
C ALA A 527 5.78 -41.82 -9.00
N SER A 528 5.50 -40.57 -9.37
CA SER A 528 4.60 -39.69 -8.62
C SER A 528 4.19 -38.49 -9.44
N GLY A 529 3.06 -37.85 -9.12
CA GLY A 529 2.69 -36.60 -9.77
C GLY A 529 1.30 -36.12 -9.40
N SER A 530 0.95 -34.92 -9.84
CA SER A 530 -0.36 -34.33 -9.61
C SER A 530 -0.91 -33.65 -10.87
N ILE A 531 -2.05 -34.15 -11.34
CA ILE A 531 -2.85 -33.53 -12.39
C ILE A 531 -4.00 -32.78 -11.73
N ILE A 532 -4.18 -31.52 -12.10
CA ILE A 532 -5.19 -30.65 -11.53
C ILE A 532 -6.02 -30.08 -12.68
N GLY A 533 -7.33 -30.32 -12.67
CA GLY A 533 -8.26 -29.74 -13.64
C GLY A 533 -9.01 -28.54 -13.04
N THR A 534 -9.15 -27.45 -13.80
CA THR A 534 -10.04 -26.35 -13.41
C THR A 534 -11.48 -26.66 -13.80
N ALA A 535 -12.30 -27.09 -12.83
CA ALA A 535 -13.75 -27.21 -12.94
C ALA A 535 -14.44 -25.85 -12.64
N SER A 536 -15.56 -25.87 -11.91
CA SER A 536 -16.28 -24.69 -11.40
C SER A 536 -17.34 -25.15 -10.40
N VAL A 537 -17.83 -24.27 -9.53
CA VAL A 537 -19.09 -24.52 -8.80
C VAL A 537 -20.26 -24.81 -9.75
N ALA A 538 -20.23 -24.31 -10.99
CA ALA A 538 -21.20 -24.63 -12.04
C ALA A 538 -21.18 -26.11 -12.45
N GLY A 539 -20.09 -26.83 -12.19
CA GLY A 539 -19.98 -28.28 -12.44
C GLY A 539 -20.56 -29.15 -11.32
N ILE A 540 -20.83 -28.58 -10.14
CA ILE A 540 -21.32 -29.31 -8.95
C ILE A 540 -22.66 -28.80 -8.42
N ARG A 541 -23.11 -27.61 -8.84
CA ARG A 541 -24.40 -26.99 -8.51
C ARG A 541 -24.95 -26.24 -9.73
N SER A 542 -26.27 -26.14 -9.84
CA SER A 542 -26.95 -25.38 -10.91
C SER A 542 -26.84 -23.86 -10.70
N ASN A 543 -27.16 -23.08 -11.74
CA ASN A 543 -27.25 -21.61 -11.75
C ASN A 543 -25.93 -20.82 -11.62
N ALA A 544 -24.76 -21.46 -11.74
CA ALA A 544 -23.47 -20.76 -11.71
C ALA A 544 -22.80 -20.57 -13.08
N GLY A 545 -23.49 -20.92 -14.18
CA GLY A 545 -23.01 -20.70 -15.54
C GLY A 545 -24.04 -21.11 -16.60
N SER A 546 -23.72 -20.88 -17.88
CA SER A 546 -24.54 -21.33 -19.01
C SER A 546 -24.62 -22.87 -19.07
N THR A 547 -25.60 -23.42 -19.78
CA THR A 547 -25.76 -24.88 -19.92
C THR A 547 -24.52 -25.58 -20.48
N PRO A 548 -23.89 -25.11 -21.59
CA PRO A 548 -22.68 -25.75 -22.09
C PRO A 548 -21.49 -25.64 -21.13
N TYR A 549 -21.33 -24.49 -20.47
CA TYR A 549 -20.27 -24.28 -19.48
C TYR A 549 -20.41 -25.24 -18.30
N SER A 550 -21.60 -25.31 -17.70
CA SER A 550 -21.90 -26.17 -16.56
C SER A 550 -21.68 -27.64 -16.91
N ALA A 551 -22.15 -28.08 -18.09
CA ALA A 551 -21.91 -29.44 -18.59
C ALA A 551 -20.42 -29.74 -18.74
N SER A 552 -19.65 -28.83 -19.35
CA SER A 552 -18.21 -29.01 -19.51
C SER A 552 -17.44 -29.08 -18.19
N LYS A 553 -17.82 -28.26 -17.19
CA LYS A 553 -17.17 -28.26 -15.87
C LYS A 553 -17.59 -29.46 -15.01
N ALA A 554 -18.79 -29.99 -15.19
CA ALA A 554 -19.21 -31.27 -14.60
C ALA A 554 -18.42 -32.44 -15.19
N ALA A 555 -18.13 -32.41 -16.50
CA ALA A 555 -17.28 -33.41 -17.14
C ALA A 555 -15.85 -33.43 -16.55
N VAL A 556 -15.26 -32.27 -16.25
CA VAL A 556 -13.96 -32.18 -15.56
C VAL A 556 -13.97 -32.85 -14.18
N VAL A 557 -15.04 -32.69 -13.41
CA VAL A 557 -15.21 -33.38 -12.11
C VAL A 557 -15.23 -34.90 -12.30
N SER A 558 -16.01 -35.38 -13.27
CA SER A 558 -16.09 -36.81 -13.62
C SER A 558 -14.74 -37.35 -14.09
N LEU A 559 -13.99 -36.60 -14.91
CA LEU A 559 -12.64 -36.98 -15.34
C LEU A 559 -11.71 -37.15 -14.13
N ALA A 560 -11.70 -36.21 -13.18
CA ALA A 560 -10.85 -36.34 -12.00
C ALA A 560 -11.17 -37.60 -11.19
N GLN A 561 -12.45 -37.88 -10.97
CA GLN A 561 -12.90 -39.09 -10.27
C GLN A 561 -12.48 -40.35 -11.03
N THR A 562 -12.84 -40.47 -12.30
CA THR A 562 -12.65 -41.70 -13.08
C THR A 562 -11.18 -41.99 -13.40
N ILE A 563 -10.39 -40.97 -13.76
CA ILE A 563 -8.96 -41.13 -14.06
C ILE A 563 -8.17 -41.47 -12.79
N SER A 564 -8.55 -40.91 -11.63
CA SER A 564 -7.85 -41.23 -10.37
C SER A 564 -7.85 -42.74 -10.04
N TYR A 565 -8.94 -43.44 -10.36
CA TYR A 565 -9.03 -44.90 -10.20
C TYR A 565 -8.19 -45.66 -11.24
N GLN A 566 -8.09 -45.15 -12.46
CA GLN A 566 -7.25 -45.76 -13.50
C GLN A 566 -5.74 -45.59 -13.22
N LEU A 567 -5.38 -44.58 -12.42
CA LEU A 567 -4.01 -44.33 -11.96
C LEU A 567 -3.65 -45.07 -10.66
N ALA A 568 -4.46 -46.02 -10.21
CA ALA A 568 -4.19 -46.79 -9.00
C ALA A 568 -2.79 -47.46 -9.04
N GLY A 569 -2.03 -47.31 -7.96
CA GLY A 569 -0.68 -47.87 -7.83
C GLY A 569 0.44 -47.13 -8.59
N THR A 570 0.11 -46.09 -9.36
CA THR A 570 1.12 -45.34 -10.15
C THR A 570 1.81 -44.21 -9.35
N GLY A 571 1.24 -43.82 -8.20
CA GLY A 571 1.67 -42.64 -7.45
C GLY A 571 1.20 -41.30 -8.04
N VAL A 572 0.53 -41.31 -9.19
CA VAL A 572 -0.03 -40.10 -9.83
C VAL A 572 -1.44 -39.85 -9.31
N ARG A 573 -1.72 -38.61 -8.92
CA ARG A 573 -3.04 -38.16 -8.43
C ARG A 573 -3.71 -37.27 -9.45
N MET A 574 -5.04 -37.28 -9.46
CA MET A 574 -5.84 -36.32 -10.23
C MET A 574 -6.95 -35.74 -9.37
N ASN A 575 -7.06 -34.42 -9.34
CA ASN A 575 -8.13 -33.70 -8.64
C ASN A 575 -8.69 -32.57 -9.50
N ALA A 576 -9.87 -32.08 -9.14
CA ALA A 576 -10.49 -30.91 -9.75
C ALA A 576 -10.64 -29.78 -8.73
N ILE A 577 -10.38 -28.55 -9.13
CA ILE A 577 -10.71 -27.36 -8.36
C ILE A 577 -12.00 -26.76 -8.92
N CYS A 578 -12.94 -26.41 -8.05
CA CYS A 578 -14.23 -25.80 -8.37
C CYS A 578 -14.29 -24.36 -7.84
N PRO A 579 -13.74 -23.37 -8.57
CA PRO A 579 -13.83 -21.97 -8.16
C PRO A 579 -15.28 -21.45 -8.12
N GLY A 580 -15.56 -20.57 -7.16
CA GLY A 580 -16.76 -19.74 -7.11
C GLY A 580 -16.66 -18.50 -8.02
N LEU A 581 -17.27 -17.39 -7.60
CA LEU A 581 -17.10 -16.10 -8.28
C LEU A 581 -15.76 -15.48 -7.87
N ILE A 582 -14.78 -15.54 -8.78
CA ILE A 582 -13.42 -15.03 -8.58
C ILE A 582 -13.19 -13.83 -9.47
N GLU A 583 -12.60 -12.75 -8.97
CA GLU A 583 -12.23 -11.58 -9.80
C GLU A 583 -11.02 -11.94 -10.67
N THR A 584 -11.27 -12.12 -11.98
CA THR A 584 -10.27 -12.47 -12.99
C THR A 584 -10.60 -11.76 -14.30
N GLY A 585 -9.75 -11.87 -15.33
CA GLY A 585 -10.07 -11.30 -16.65
C GLY A 585 -11.41 -11.79 -17.22
N MET A 586 -11.82 -13.02 -16.89
CA MET A 586 -13.08 -13.62 -17.35
C MET A 586 -14.32 -13.00 -16.69
N THR A 587 -14.20 -12.55 -15.44
CA THR A 587 -15.31 -12.01 -14.64
C THR A 587 -15.23 -10.51 -14.43
N ALA A 588 -14.12 -9.88 -14.80
CA ALA A 588 -13.89 -8.44 -14.67
C ALA A 588 -15.08 -7.58 -15.16
N PRO A 589 -15.75 -7.88 -16.30
CA PRO A 589 -16.92 -7.10 -16.70
C PRO A 589 -18.06 -7.10 -15.69
N VAL A 590 -18.26 -8.19 -14.93
CA VAL A 590 -19.28 -8.28 -13.87
C VAL A 590 -18.92 -7.35 -12.70
N TYR A 591 -17.65 -7.34 -12.29
CA TYR A 591 -17.15 -6.50 -11.21
C TYR A 591 -17.13 -5.03 -11.61
N GLU A 592 -16.67 -4.70 -12.82
CA GLU A 592 -16.70 -3.35 -13.38
C GLU A 592 -18.12 -2.81 -13.50
N ALA A 593 -19.07 -3.60 -14.00
CA ALA A 593 -20.48 -3.21 -14.06
C ALA A 593 -21.09 -3.02 -12.67
N ALA A 594 -20.65 -3.79 -11.67
CA ALA A 594 -21.08 -3.60 -10.29
C ALA A 594 -20.51 -2.30 -9.70
N ARG A 595 -19.23 -2.02 -9.93
CA ARG A 595 -18.54 -0.76 -9.56
C ARG A 595 -19.20 0.46 -10.17
N ALA A 596 -19.42 0.44 -11.49
CA ALA A 596 -20.07 1.54 -12.21
C ALA A 596 -21.48 1.85 -11.69
N ARG A 597 -22.20 0.84 -11.20
CA ARG A 597 -23.54 0.98 -10.61
C ARG A 597 -23.54 1.25 -9.10
N GLY A 598 -22.37 1.42 -8.47
CA GLY A 598 -22.25 1.58 -7.01
C GLY A 598 -22.73 0.37 -6.20
N SER A 599 -22.75 -0.82 -6.82
CA SER A 599 -23.32 -2.05 -6.28
C SER A 599 -22.28 -3.13 -6.00
N GLU A 600 -20.99 -2.79 -6.03
CA GLU A 600 -19.88 -3.73 -5.78
C GLU A 600 -20.02 -4.47 -4.45
N LYS A 601 -20.52 -3.80 -3.40
CA LYS A 601 -20.80 -4.42 -2.08
C LYS A 601 -21.82 -5.56 -2.13
N LYS A 602 -22.58 -5.70 -3.23
CA LYS A 602 -23.54 -6.80 -3.44
C LYS A 602 -22.91 -8.01 -4.13
N ILE A 603 -21.68 -7.89 -4.65
CA ILE A 603 -20.94 -9.02 -5.21
C ILE A 603 -20.67 -10.03 -4.10
N GLY A 604 -21.04 -11.29 -4.34
CA GLY A 604 -20.91 -12.34 -3.32
C GLY A 604 -21.91 -12.20 -2.16
N GLN A 605 -22.98 -11.40 -2.26
CA GLN A 605 -23.96 -11.27 -1.17
C GLN A 605 -24.60 -12.61 -0.73
N LEU A 606 -24.70 -13.58 -1.64
CA LEU A 606 -25.19 -14.93 -1.38
C LEU A 606 -24.10 -15.88 -0.85
N ASN A 607 -22.83 -15.51 -1.05
CA ASN A 607 -21.69 -16.23 -0.51
C ASN A 607 -21.70 -16.07 1.03
N PRO A 608 -21.56 -17.14 1.84
CA PRO A 608 -21.40 -17.02 3.28
C PRO A 608 -20.26 -16.07 3.69
N MET A 609 -19.18 -16.01 2.92
CA MET A 609 -18.09 -15.05 3.12
C MET A 609 -18.38 -13.61 2.65
N LYS A 610 -19.56 -13.35 2.06
CA LYS A 610 -20.05 -12.02 1.65
C LYS A 610 -19.12 -11.23 0.70
N ARG A 611 -18.27 -11.92 -0.05
CA ARG A 611 -17.38 -11.34 -1.07
C ARG A 611 -17.13 -12.29 -2.24
N GLY A 612 -16.55 -11.75 -3.30
CA GLY A 612 -15.89 -12.54 -4.33
C GLY A 612 -14.53 -13.05 -3.86
N GLY A 613 -14.04 -14.11 -4.51
CA GLY A 613 -12.69 -14.61 -4.28
C GLY A 613 -11.65 -13.90 -5.17
N HIS A 614 -10.38 -14.09 -4.85
CA HIS A 614 -9.24 -13.64 -5.65
C HIS A 614 -8.51 -14.81 -6.30
N ALA A 615 -7.83 -14.57 -7.43
CA ALA A 615 -7.06 -15.58 -8.14
C ALA A 615 -6.03 -16.28 -7.24
N ASP A 616 -5.43 -15.55 -6.30
CA ASP A 616 -4.46 -16.07 -5.31
C ASP A 616 -5.05 -17.17 -4.41
N GLU A 617 -6.33 -17.08 -4.06
CA GLU A 617 -7.00 -18.10 -3.23
C GLU A 617 -7.11 -19.44 -3.96
N ILE A 618 -7.39 -19.40 -5.26
CA ILE A 618 -7.43 -20.59 -6.12
C ILE A 618 -6.02 -21.14 -6.32
N ALA A 619 -5.06 -20.26 -6.58
CA ALA A 619 -3.66 -20.61 -6.78
C ALA A 619 -3.04 -21.35 -5.58
N ARG A 620 -3.40 -20.97 -4.34
CA ARG A 620 -2.94 -21.64 -3.13
C ARG A 620 -3.47 -23.07 -2.99
N VAL A 621 -4.70 -23.32 -3.42
CA VAL A 621 -5.27 -24.68 -3.46
C VAL A 621 -4.60 -25.49 -4.57
N ALA A 622 -4.35 -24.89 -5.73
CA ALA A 622 -3.58 -25.54 -6.80
C ALA A 622 -2.17 -25.91 -6.34
N LEU A 623 -1.47 -25.02 -5.61
CA LEU A 623 -0.17 -25.31 -5.01
C LEU A 623 -0.24 -26.45 -3.99
N PHE A 624 -1.23 -26.45 -3.09
CA PHE A 624 -1.42 -27.54 -2.14
C PHE A 624 -1.62 -28.88 -2.87
N LEU A 625 -2.50 -28.92 -3.86
CA LEU A 625 -2.77 -30.13 -4.64
C LEU A 625 -1.55 -30.61 -5.44
N GLY A 626 -0.67 -29.72 -5.91
CA GLY A 626 0.57 -30.11 -6.59
C GLY A 626 1.75 -30.44 -5.66
N SER A 627 1.64 -30.12 -4.37
CA SER A 627 2.64 -30.46 -3.35
C SER A 627 2.43 -31.85 -2.77
N ASP A 628 3.43 -32.34 -2.03
CA ASP A 628 3.37 -33.65 -1.36
C ASP A 628 2.45 -33.64 -0.13
N GLU A 629 2.05 -32.45 0.34
CA GLU A 629 1.09 -32.29 1.44
C GLU A 629 -0.30 -32.82 1.10
N SER A 630 -0.62 -32.96 -0.19
CA SER A 630 -1.87 -33.55 -0.66
C SER A 630 -1.71 -35.01 -1.11
N SER A 631 -0.67 -35.71 -0.64
CA SER A 631 -0.36 -37.11 -0.98
C SER A 631 -1.52 -38.09 -0.82
N TYR A 632 -2.51 -37.79 0.03
CA TYR A 632 -3.72 -38.59 0.22
C TYR A 632 -5.03 -37.95 -0.29
N VAL A 633 -4.92 -36.92 -1.14
CA VAL A 633 -6.06 -36.28 -1.80
C VAL A 633 -6.08 -36.71 -3.27
N ASN A 634 -7.05 -37.53 -3.65
CA ASN A 634 -7.18 -38.06 -5.01
C ASN A 634 -8.66 -38.22 -5.41
N GLY A 635 -8.98 -37.90 -6.67
CA GLY A 635 -10.33 -38.00 -7.24
C GLY A 635 -11.34 -36.99 -6.69
N GLN A 636 -10.89 -35.91 -6.04
CA GLN A 636 -11.78 -34.97 -5.35
C GLN A 636 -12.08 -33.72 -6.19
N ALA A 637 -13.30 -33.18 -6.00
CA ALA A 637 -13.72 -31.88 -6.51
C ALA A 637 -13.73 -30.85 -5.37
N TRP A 638 -12.72 -29.99 -5.32
CA TRP A 638 -12.52 -29.03 -4.24
C TRP A 638 -13.26 -27.72 -4.52
N ALA A 639 -14.38 -27.48 -3.85
CA ALA A 639 -15.06 -26.19 -3.88
C ALA A 639 -14.21 -25.10 -3.20
N VAL A 640 -13.90 -24.04 -3.93
CA VAL A 640 -13.18 -22.86 -3.43
C VAL A 640 -14.02 -21.63 -3.76
N ASP A 641 -15.06 -21.42 -2.96
CA ASP A 641 -16.17 -20.53 -3.31
C ASP A 641 -16.72 -19.70 -2.13
N GLY A 642 -16.01 -19.68 -1.00
CA GLY A 642 -16.43 -19.02 0.23
C GLY A 642 -17.64 -19.66 0.94
N GLY A 643 -18.02 -20.88 0.54
CA GLY A 643 -19.14 -21.62 1.10
C GLY A 643 -20.44 -21.50 0.29
N LEU A 644 -20.40 -20.90 -0.90
CA LEU A 644 -21.61 -20.70 -1.73
C LEU A 644 -22.30 -22.02 -2.09
N SER A 645 -21.55 -23.07 -2.41
CA SER A 645 -22.08 -24.40 -2.77
C SER A 645 -22.36 -25.31 -1.58
N ALA A 646 -21.99 -24.90 -0.36
CA ALA A 646 -22.09 -25.70 0.86
C ALA A 646 -23.51 -25.82 1.41
N GLY A 647 -24.45 -24.97 0.98
CA GLY A 647 -25.82 -24.96 1.46
C GLY A 647 -26.84 -24.58 0.39
N HIS A 648 -28.11 -24.88 0.68
CA HIS A 648 -29.24 -24.34 -0.08
C HIS A 648 -29.48 -22.88 0.32
N PRO A 649 -30.17 -22.08 -0.51
CA PRO A 649 -30.61 -20.74 -0.13
C PRO A 649 -31.38 -20.81 1.19
N PHE A 650 -30.78 -20.27 2.25
CA PHE A 650 -31.35 -20.20 3.58
C PHE A 650 -31.16 -18.77 4.09
N VAL A 651 -32.23 -18.17 4.60
CA VAL A 651 -32.18 -16.87 5.27
C VAL A 651 -32.16 -17.15 6.76
N PRO A 652 -31.01 -17.00 7.45
CA PRO A 652 -30.98 -17.14 8.90
C PRO A 652 -31.94 -16.12 9.51
N GLY A 653 -32.68 -16.51 10.56
CA GLY A 653 -33.28 -15.52 11.46
C GLY A 653 -32.18 -14.59 11.94
N LYS A 654 -32.47 -13.28 12.08
CA LYS A 654 -31.50 -12.32 12.58
C LYS A 654 -30.98 -12.83 13.94
N LEU A 655 -29.73 -13.29 13.97
CA LEU A 655 -28.99 -13.34 15.22
C LEU A 655 -28.69 -11.88 15.54
N GLY A 656 -29.18 -11.45 16.70
CA GLY A 656 -29.31 -10.04 17.12
C GLY A 656 -28.06 -9.21 16.95
#